data_AF-A0A935BY23-F1
#
_entry.id   AF-A0A935BY23-F1
#
_cell.length_a   1.000
_cell.length_b   1.000
_cell.length_c   1.000
_cell.angle_alpha   90.00
_cell.angle_beta   90.00
_cell.angle_gamma   90.00
#
_symmetry.space_group_name_H-M   'P 1'
#
loop_
_entity.id
_entity.type
_entity.pdbx_description
1 polymer ?
#
loop_
_entity_poly.entity_id
_entity_poly.type
_entity_poly.pdbx_seq_one_letter_code
_entity_poly.pdbx_strand_id
1 'polypeptide(L)'
;MSQTAATAAHKVPFGQKVAFGLGMLANQMFPAALGIFMVVLVQDMGFPGWMWGVLFFLPRVFDSVTDPIMGFISDNTRSTWGRRKQYVFVGAIVMGISFVAMWQLYRVDGVNHNFVYFLCWSIVFYAGLTLFSIPYVAMGYEMSDDFHERTSIMAVAQWIGQWAWVIAPWFWVVMYDPEWFENADTATRTLSIWVGVVCMLLAMVPAIFLPSRSTKDDTHLVPLTWANFGGGMKEILIGFKEAFGSVPFRKLCFATFLIFNAFNTVAAFSFFIVVYHLFAGNAPAAGIWPTLFGSVGALVTTFAVIPTVAWMSKKMGKKNAFMLSQGISIIGYVLLWFLMIPGKPWMFMFALPFFSFGIGGLFTLMMSMTADVCDLDELATGKRREGIFGAIYWWMVKFGFAIAGLLSGAIMSFVGFAPGAATQAAGAVDGLRLFYSGVPIFGTLLAMWVMHDYDLDEKRATEVHAEIERRKRSAAASTSQGSGARPWLQEHGLHLPAVEPSPQAGRTAAEIGALYAEQLRSGIYGLCFSAYVEGQGAGDQLTEAQVRRRIELIAPHTRWVRSFACTEGHELIARRAREKGLKTMVGAWISHDRDRNEREIDGLLTLAQAGLVDIAVVGNEVLLRDELPETELLAYIRRVRAVLPEDVPVGCVDAYYQFLERPALTAACDLLLPNCYPFWEGVDIAVAAQYLRRMHGLVQAAGGEKRVIVAETGWPGKGQPVARAVPSAENAMRYFIDVQQWARREGVKLFYFSSFDEPWKLRQEGEVGTQWGLWDKDERPKYGV
;
A
#
# COMPACT_ATOMS: atom_id res chain seq x y z
N MET A 1 5.66 -27.48 29.36
CA MET A 1 5.31 -27.60 27.93
C MET A 1 4.41 -26.42 27.56
N SER A 2 5.02 -25.26 27.24
CA SER A 2 4.26 -24.07 26.81
C SER A 2 4.05 -24.15 25.31
N GLN A 3 2.79 -24.21 24.88
CA GLN A 3 2.42 -23.97 23.49
C GLN A 3 2.72 -22.50 23.17
N THR A 4 3.80 -22.27 22.44
CA THR A 4 4.02 -21.06 21.66
C THR A 4 2.88 -20.95 20.66
N ALA A 5 1.90 -20.08 20.93
CA ALA A 5 0.91 -19.66 19.95
C ALA A 5 1.66 -18.86 18.86
N ALA A 6 2.08 -19.57 17.82
CA ALA A 6 2.45 -18.95 16.56
C ALA A 6 1.24 -18.13 16.08
N THR A 7 1.45 -16.84 15.85
CA THR A 7 0.50 -15.97 15.15
C THR A 7 0.10 -16.65 13.84
N ALA A 8 -1.12 -17.20 13.78
CA ALA A 8 -1.62 -17.84 12.58
C ALA A 8 -1.64 -16.81 11.44
N ALA A 9 -0.80 -17.01 10.43
CA ALA A 9 -0.78 -16.19 9.22
C ALA A 9 -2.22 -16.07 8.67
N HIS A 10 -2.72 -14.86 8.53
CA HIS A 10 -4.08 -14.57 8.11
C HIS A 10 -4.29 -15.00 6.65
N LYS A 11 -4.72 -16.24 6.42
CA LYS A 11 -4.99 -16.79 5.08
C LYS A 11 -6.31 -16.25 4.54
N VAL A 12 -6.30 -15.83 3.29
CA VAL A 12 -7.49 -15.38 2.56
C VAL A 12 -8.35 -16.61 2.22
N PRO A 13 -9.64 -16.62 2.57
CA PRO A 13 -10.53 -17.73 2.26
C PRO A 13 -10.53 -18.05 0.76
N PHE A 14 -10.53 -19.33 0.40
CA PHE A 14 -10.47 -19.75 -1.01
C PHE A 14 -11.63 -19.18 -1.85
N GLY A 15 -12.83 -19.02 -1.26
CA GLY A 15 -13.96 -18.37 -1.93
C GLY A 15 -13.68 -16.94 -2.37
N GLN A 16 -12.89 -16.17 -1.61
CA GLN A 16 -12.47 -14.83 -2.00
C GLN A 16 -11.43 -14.86 -3.14
N LYS A 17 -10.53 -15.86 -3.14
CA LYS A 17 -9.59 -16.07 -4.25
C LYS A 17 -10.33 -16.40 -5.55
N VAL A 18 -11.39 -17.22 -5.47
CA VAL A 18 -12.25 -17.54 -6.61
C VAL A 18 -13.04 -16.31 -7.07
N ALA A 19 -13.64 -15.56 -6.15
CA ALA A 19 -14.36 -14.32 -6.49
C ALA A 19 -13.45 -13.31 -7.23
N PHE A 20 -12.22 -13.14 -6.74
CA PHE A 20 -11.21 -12.34 -7.42
C PHE A 20 -10.84 -12.91 -8.80
N GLY A 21 -10.64 -14.22 -8.92
CA GLY A 21 -10.31 -14.87 -10.18
C GLY A 21 -11.43 -14.83 -11.24
N LEU A 22 -12.71 -14.83 -10.85
CA LEU A 22 -13.82 -14.61 -11.79
C LEU A 22 -13.76 -13.21 -12.42
N GLY A 23 -13.33 -12.20 -11.67
CA GLY A 23 -12.99 -10.89 -12.23
C GLY A 23 -11.85 -10.95 -13.24
N MET A 24 -10.84 -11.81 -13.01
CA MET A 24 -9.69 -11.97 -13.93
C MET A 24 -10.14 -12.61 -15.23
N LEU A 25 -11.06 -13.57 -15.18
CA LEU A 25 -11.66 -14.17 -16.37
C LEU A 25 -12.34 -13.11 -17.22
N ALA A 26 -13.16 -12.23 -16.63
CA ALA A 26 -13.75 -11.13 -17.38
C ALA A 26 -12.69 -10.16 -17.94
N ASN A 27 -11.70 -9.81 -17.12
CA ASN A 27 -10.59 -8.92 -17.51
C ASN A 27 -9.80 -9.43 -18.73
N GLN A 28 -9.66 -10.76 -18.87
CA GLN A 28 -8.95 -11.40 -19.98
C GLN A 28 -9.88 -11.75 -21.15
N MET A 29 -11.13 -12.10 -20.88
CA MET A 29 -12.12 -12.52 -21.90
C MET A 29 -12.49 -11.38 -22.83
N PHE A 30 -12.69 -10.17 -22.31
CA PHE A 30 -13.04 -9.01 -23.14
C PHE A 30 -11.96 -8.73 -24.22
N PRO A 31 -10.66 -8.58 -23.86
CA PRO A 31 -9.60 -8.47 -24.86
C PRO A 31 -9.48 -9.68 -25.79
N ALA A 32 -9.66 -10.90 -25.28
CA ALA A 32 -9.56 -12.12 -26.08
C ALA A 32 -10.68 -12.19 -27.14
N ALA A 33 -11.93 -11.93 -26.74
CA ALA A 33 -13.08 -11.87 -27.63
C ALA A 33 -12.96 -10.71 -28.63
N LEU A 34 -12.51 -9.53 -28.19
CA LEU A 34 -12.27 -8.38 -29.07
C LEU A 34 -11.26 -8.73 -30.17
N GLY A 35 -10.19 -9.45 -29.84
CA GLY A 35 -9.18 -9.91 -30.80
C GLY A 35 -9.77 -10.80 -31.91
N ILE A 36 -10.74 -11.66 -31.57
CA ILE A 36 -11.42 -12.54 -32.52
C ILE A 36 -12.44 -11.75 -33.36
N PHE A 37 -13.31 -10.97 -32.71
CA PHE A 37 -14.41 -10.26 -33.38
C PHE A 37 -13.90 -9.16 -34.33
N MET A 38 -12.76 -8.54 -34.03
CA MET A 38 -12.13 -7.51 -34.88
C MET A 38 -11.86 -7.97 -36.31
N VAL A 39 -11.70 -9.27 -36.55
CA VAL A 39 -11.48 -9.80 -37.90
C VAL A 39 -12.70 -9.62 -38.80
N VAL A 40 -13.91 -9.68 -38.25
CA VAL A 40 -15.18 -9.49 -38.98
C VAL A 40 -15.31 -8.09 -39.55
N LEU A 41 -14.73 -7.07 -38.89
CA LEU A 41 -14.73 -5.71 -39.43
C LEU A 41 -14.03 -5.63 -40.79
N VAL A 42 -12.95 -6.39 -40.97
CA VAL A 42 -12.17 -6.39 -42.21
C VAL A 42 -12.74 -7.38 -43.21
N GLN A 43 -13.01 -8.63 -42.80
CA GLN A 43 -13.41 -9.70 -43.70
C GLN A 43 -14.86 -9.59 -44.18
N ASP A 44 -15.79 -9.20 -43.31
CA ASP A 44 -17.22 -9.23 -43.60
C ASP A 44 -17.84 -7.84 -43.77
N MET A 45 -17.33 -6.84 -43.02
CA MET A 45 -17.83 -5.45 -43.07
C MET A 45 -17.04 -4.55 -44.03
N GLY A 46 -15.95 -5.07 -44.62
CA GLY A 46 -15.19 -4.40 -45.67
C GLY A 46 -14.39 -3.18 -45.21
N PHE A 47 -14.00 -3.11 -43.94
CA PHE A 47 -13.20 -1.99 -43.45
C PHE A 47 -11.83 -2.02 -44.12
N PRO A 48 -11.39 -0.91 -44.76
CA PRO A 48 -10.05 -0.83 -45.31
C PRO A 48 -8.99 -0.93 -44.20
N GLY A 49 -7.82 -1.46 -44.52
CA GLY A 49 -6.76 -1.75 -43.54
C GLY A 49 -6.32 -0.54 -42.69
N TRP A 50 -6.42 0.69 -43.21
CA TRP A 50 -6.11 1.90 -42.44
C TRP A 50 -7.12 2.15 -41.31
N MET A 51 -8.41 1.85 -41.52
CA MET A 51 -9.44 1.97 -40.48
C MET A 51 -9.18 0.99 -39.36
N TRP A 52 -8.83 -0.26 -39.71
CA TRP A 52 -8.42 -1.27 -38.74
C TRP A 52 -7.22 -0.81 -37.91
N GLY A 53 -6.20 -0.23 -38.56
CA GLY A 53 -5.05 0.36 -37.86
C GLY A 53 -5.43 1.45 -36.87
N VAL A 54 -6.35 2.36 -37.25
CA VAL A 54 -6.86 3.41 -36.35
C VAL A 54 -7.63 2.83 -35.17
N LEU A 55 -8.50 1.83 -35.40
CA LEU A 55 -9.29 1.17 -34.35
C LEU A 55 -8.41 0.39 -33.36
N PHE A 56 -7.28 -0.15 -33.81
CA PHE A 56 -6.31 -0.79 -32.92
C PHE A 56 -5.43 0.20 -32.16
N PHE A 57 -5.10 1.33 -32.76
CA PHE A 57 -4.16 2.30 -32.19
C PHE A 57 -4.84 3.32 -31.25
N LEU A 58 -5.84 4.06 -31.74
CA LEU A 58 -6.37 5.23 -31.05
C LEU A 58 -7.02 4.90 -29.71
N PRO A 59 -7.88 3.86 -29.58
CA PRO A 59 -8.48 3.50 -28.30
C PRO A 59 -7.45 2.98 -27.29
N ARG A 60 -6.36 2.36 -27.74
CA ARG A 60 -5.25 1.91 -26.88
C ARG A 60 -4.41 3.06 -26.36
N VAL A 61 -4.18 4.09 -27.19
CA VAL A 61 -3.53 5.32 -26.72
C VAL A 61 -4.38 6.01 -25.66
N PHE A 62 -5.69 6.09 -25.89
CA PHE A 62 -6.64 6.60 -24.90
C PHE A 62 -6.54 5.84 -23.57
N ASP A 63 -6.62 4.50 -23.59
CA ASP A 63 -6.46 3.63 -22.42
C ASP A 63 -5.13 3.88 -21.67
N SER A 64 -4.02 4.05 -22.41
CA SER A 64 -2.71 4.31 -21.82
C SER A 64 -2.61 5.65 -21.07
N VAL A 65 -3.47 6.62 -21.40
CA VAL A 65 -3.54 7.93 -20.73
C VAL A 65 -4.53 7.89 -19.56
N THR A 66 -5.66 7.20 -19.72
CA THR A 66 -6.70 7.10 -18.68
C THR A 66 -6.28 6.21 -17.53
N ASP A 67 -5.44 5.20 -17.76
CA ASP A 67 -4.98 4.25 -16.74
C ASP A 67 -4.30 4.92 -15.53
N PRO A 68 -3.24 5.73 -15.69
CA PRO A 68 -2.61 6.43 -14.55
C PRO A 68 -3.58 7.37 -13.82
N ILE A 69 -4.44 8.06 -14.58
CA ILE A 69 -5.45 8.97 -14.03
C ILE A 69 -6.43 8.20 -13.14
N MET A 70 -6.95 7.07 -13.63
CA MET A 70 -7.88 6.25 -12.88
C MET A 70 -7.20 5.57 -11.67
N GLY A 71 -5.93 5.21 -11.78
CA GLY A 71 -5.12 4.75 -10.66
C GLY A 71 -5.12 5.78 -9.52
N PHE A 72 -4.78 7.03 -9.84
CA PHE A 72 -4.80 8.13 -8.86
C PHE A 72 -6.20 8.39 -8.28
N ILE A 73 -7.25 8.37 -9.10
CA ILE A 73 -8.63 8.54 -8.63
C ILE A 73 -9.00 7.42 -7.66
N SER A 74 -8.81 6.17 -8.07
CA SER A 74 -9.12 4.97 -7.29
C SER A 74 -8.37 4.93 -5.95
N ASP A 75 -7.12 5.38 -5.95
CA ASP A 75 -6.29 5.39 -4.74
C ASP A 75 -6.73 6.44 -3.73
N ASN A 76 -7.29 7.57 -4.18
CA ASN A 76 -7.67 8.69 -3.33
C ASN A 76 -9.17 8.81 -3.04
N THR A 77 -9.97 7.81 -3.44
CA THR A 77 -11.42 7.91 -3.30
C THR A 77 -11.92 7.60 -1.89
N ARG A 78 -12.74 8.51 -1.37
CA ARG A 78 -13.45 8.38 -0.09
C ARG A 78 -14.87 7.88 -0.34
N SER A 79 -15.19 6.66 0.09
CA SER A 79 -16.52 6.07 -0.10
C SER A 79 -16.88 5.09 1.01
N THR A 80 -18.19 4.94 1.26
CA THR A 80 -18.74 3.94 2.18
C THR A 80 -18.51 2.51 1.70
N TRP A 81 -18.37 2.32 0.38
CA TRP A 81 -18.07 1.01 -0.23
C TRP A 81 -16.56 0.72 -0.24
N GLY A 82 -15.75 1.64 0.31
CA GLY A 82 -14.30 1.66 0.22
C GLY A 82 -13.79 2.22 -1.10
N ARG A 83 -12.47 2.26 -1.25
CA ARG A 83 -11.77 2.95 -2.35
C ARG A 83 -12.17 2.47 -3.75
N ARG A 84 -12.29 1.15 -3.94
CA ARG A 84 -12.21 0.53 -5.28
C ARG A 84 -13.50 -0.10 -5.79
N LYS A 85 -14.39 -0.55 -4.89
CA LYS A 85 -15.56 -1.38 -5.24
C LYS A 85 -16.51 -0.72 -6.23
N GLN A 86 -16.82 0.55 -6.01
CA GLN A 86 -17.73 1.31 -6.88
C GLN A 86 -17.21 1.39 -8.32
N TYR A 87 -15.90 1.53 -8.51
CA TYR A 87 -15.29 1.61 -9.84
C TYR A 87 -15.28 0.26 -10.53
N VAL A 88 -14.99 -0.83 -9.81
CA VAL A 88 -15.10 -2.18 -10.37
C VAL A 88 -16.54 -2.49 -10.77
N PHE A 89 -17.52 -2.13 -9.93
CA PHE A 89 -18.93 -2.37 -10.22
C PHE A 89 -19.45 -1.54 -11.41
N VAL A 90 -19.21 -0.22 -11.40
CA VAL A 90 -19.65 0.67 -12.48
C VAL A 90 -18.87 0.39 -13.77
N GLY A 91 -17.56 0.17 -13.66
CA GLY A 91 -16.69 -0.20 -14.77
C GLY A 91 -17.13 -1.50 -15.44
N ALA A 92 -17.51 -2.52 -14.66
CA ALA A 92 -18.06 -3.77 -15.20
C ALA A 92 -19.33 -3.54 -16.05
N ILE A 93 -20.25 -2.70 -15.57
CA ILE A 93 -21.49 -2.37 -16.28
C ILE A 93 -21.19 -1.58 -17.57
N VAL A 94 -20.38 -0.53 -17.46
CA VAL A 94 -20.01 0.31 -18.62
C VAL A 94 -19.30 -0.54 -19.66
N MET A 95 -18.31 -1.35 -19.25
CA MET A 95 -17.56 -2.24 -20.14
C MET A 95 -18.47 -3.28 -20.80
N GLY A 96 -19.38 -3.91 -20.07
CA GLY A 96 -20.33 -4.88 -20.61
C GLY A 96 -21.28 -4.29 -21.64
N ILE A 97 -21.97 -3.21 -21.29
CA ILE A 97 -22.94 -2.55 -22.18
C ILE A 97 -22.26 -1.98 -23.42
N SER A 98 -21.14 -1.29 -23.25
CA SER A 98 -20.40 -0.73 -24.38
C SER A 98 -19.83 -1.81 -25.29
N PHE A 99 -19.36 -2.95 -24.76
CA PHE A 99 -18.94 -4.07 -25.60
C PHE A 99 -20.09 -4.57 -26.47
N VAL A 100 -21.29 -4.77 -25.91
CA VAL A 100 -22.47 -5.15 -26.71
C VAL A 100 -22.78 -4.09 -27.77
N ALA A 101 -22.78 -2.82 -27.37
CA ALA A 101 -23.11 -1.70 -28.25
C ALA A 101 -22.12 -1.59 -29.43
N MET A 102 -20.81 -1.73 -29.19
CA MET A 102 -19.78 -1.69 -30.23
C MET A 102 -20.09 -2.59 -31.42
N TRP A 103 -20.64 -3.78 -31.15
CA TRP A 103 -20.88 -4.81 -32.17
C TRP A 103 -22.24 -4.72 -32.83
N GLN A 104 -23.12 -3.77 -32.47
CA GLN A 104 -24.42 -3.56 -33.13
C GLN A 104 -24.27 -2.81 -34.46
N LEU A 105 -23.47 -3.39 -35.36
CA LEU A 105 -23.20 -2.85 -36.69
C LEU A 105 -24.08 -3.52 -37.74
N TYR A 106 -24.58 -2.74 -38.71
CA TYR A 106 -25.36 -3.27 -39.82
C TYR A 106 -24.75 -2.84 -41.16
N ARG A 107 -24.72 -3.77 -42.12
CA ARG A 107 -24.14 -3.51 -43.45
C ARG A 107 -24.83 -2.34 -44.17
N VAL A 108 -26.13 -2.15 -43.91
CA VAL A 108 -26.97 -1.10 -44.52
C VAL A 108 -26.53 0.32 -44.16
N ASP A 109 -25.85 0.51 -43.03
CA ASP A 109 -25.43 1.84 -42.55
C ASP A 109 -24.17 2.34 -43.28
N GLY A 110 -23.48 1.46 -43.99
CA GLY A 110 -22.26 1.76 -44.72
C GLY A 110 -20.99 1.80 -43.87
N VAL A 111 -19.85 1.62 -44.53
CA VAL A 111 -18.54 1.44 -43.88
C VAL A 111 -18.13 2.65 -43.03
N ASN A 112 -18.30 3.87 -43.55
CA ASN A 112 -17.89 5.09 -42.84
C ASN A 112 -18.71 5.33 -41.55
N HIS A 113 -20.03 5.08 -41.59
CA HIS A 113 -20.88 5.20 -40.42
C HIS A 113 -20.48 4.16 -39.37
N ASN A 114 -20.39 2.89 -39.76
CA ASN A 114 -20.00 1.80 -38.89
C ASN A 114 -18.61 2.01 -38.27
N PHE A 115 -17.67 2.57 -39.02
CA PHE A 115 -16.34 2.94 -38.50
C PHE A 115 -16.42 3.99 -37.39
N VAL A 116 -17.12 5.10 -37.62
CA VAL A 116 -17.26 6.17 -36.62
C VAL A 116 -18.03 5.67 -35.41
N TYR A 117 -19.12 4.92 -35.63
CA TYR A 117 -19.91 4.30 -34.57
C TYR A 117 -19.06 3.38 -33.69
N PHE A 118 -18.34 2.44 -34.31
CA PHE A 118 -17.49 1.50 -33.60
C PHE A 118 -16.36 2.23 -32.86
N LEU A 119 -15.75 3.24 -33.48
CA LEU A 119 -14.69 4.04 -32.85
C LEU A 119 -15.22 4.77 -31.60
N CYS A 120 -16.36 5.45 -31.69
CA CYS A 120 -16.96 6.14 -30.55
C CYS A 120 -17.26 5.18 -29.40
N TRP A 121 -17.90 4.04 -29.68
CA TRP A 121 -18.18 3.05 -28.65
C TRP A 121 -16.93 2.36 -28.12
N SER A 122 -15.89 2.21 -28.93
CA SER A 122 -14.61 1.67 -28.46
C SER A 122 -13.97 2.56 -27.40
N ILE A 123 -14.05 3.89 -27.52
CA ILE A 123 -13.56 4.81 -26.49
C ILE A 123 -14.35 4.64 -25.18
N VAL A 124 -15.67 4.48 -25.26
CA VAL A 124 -16.51 4.20 -24.07
C VAL A 124 -16.15 2.85 -23.44
N PHE A 125 -15.92 1.83 -24.26
CA PHE A 125 -15.50 0.50 -23.81
C PHE A 125 -14.14 0.53 -23.12
N TYR A 126 -13.14 1.17 -23.71
CA TYR A 126 -11.83 1.31 -23.09
C TYR A 126 -11.88 2.18 -21.83
N ALA A 127 -12.71 3.22 -21.77
CA ALA A 127 -12.96 3.95 -20.52
C ALA A 127 -13.56 3.03 -19.43
N GLY A 128 -14.52 2.18 -19.79
CA GLY A 128 -15.08 1.16 -18.89
C GLY A 128 -14.04 0.13 -18.45
N LEU A 129 -13.18 -0.32 -19.38
CA LEU A 129 -12.07 -1.24 -19.11
C LEU A 129 -11.04 -0.61 -18.15
N THR A 130 -10.66 0.66 -18.33
CA THR A 130 -9.82 1.39 -17.38
C THR A 130 -10.48 1.49 -16.01
N LEU A 131 -11.76 1.88 -15.96
CA LEU A 131 -12.55 2.04 -14.73
C LEU A 131 -12.66 0.73 -13.94
N PHE A 132 -12.72 -0.40 -14.64
CA PHE A 132 -12.74 -1.73 -14.05
C PHE A 132 -11.35 -2.26 -13.70
N SER A 133 -10.47 -2.41 -14.69
CA SER A 133 -9.23 -3.20 -14.61
C SER A 133 -8.20 -2.61 -13.65
N ILE A 134 -8.04 -1.29 -13.63
CA ILE A 134 -7.05 -0.63 -12.77
C ILE A 134 -7.40 -0.80 -11.29
N PRO A 135 -8.61 -0.42 -10.82
CA PRO A 135 -9.01 -0.70 -9.44
C PRO A 135 -9.10 -2.20 -9.13
N TYR A 136 -9.52 -3.02 -10.09
CA TYR A 136 -9.62 -4.47 -9.91
C TYR A 136 -8.25 -5.11 -9.62
N VAL A 137 -7.23 -4.87 -10.46
CA VAL A 137 -5.89 -5.43 -10.25
C VAL A 137 -5.31 -4.96 -8.91
N ALA A 138 -5.54 -3.69 -8.56
CA ALA A 138 -5.08 -3.12 -7.30
C ALA A 138 -5.76 -3.75 -6.06
N MET A 139 -7.04 -4.14 -6.14
CA MET A 139 -7.68 -4.91 -5.06
C MET A 139 -6.91 -6.20 -4.75
N GLY A 140 -6.39 -6.87 -5.78
CA GLY A 140 -5.64 -8.11 -5.60
C GLY A 140 -4.35 -7.94 -4.80
N TYR A 141 -3.72 -6.76 -4.87
CA TYR A 141 -2.55 -6.43 -4.05
C TYR A 141 -2.93 -6.16 -2.58
N GLU A 142 -4.13 -5.63 -2.32
CA GLU A 142 -4.63 -5.27 -0.98
C GLU A 142 -5.26 -6.45 -0.22
N MET A 143 -5.52 -7.58 -0.88
CA MET A 143 -6.22 -8.72 -0.27
C MET A 143 -5.42 -9.42 0.84
N SER A 144 -4.09 -9.30 0.87
CA SER A 144 -3.26 -9.88 1.92
C SER A 144 -1.94 -9.12 2.07
N ASP A 145 -1.48 -8.94 3.30
CA ASP A 145 -0.13 -8.44 3.59
C ASP A 145 0.93 -9.55 3.47
N ASP A 146 0.54 -10.83 3.51
CA ASP A 146 1.45 -11.98 3.42
C ASP A 146 1.92 -12.24 1.98
N PHE A 147 3.22 -12.40 1.83
CA PHE A 147 3.90 -12.53 0.53
C PHE A 147 3.51 -13.81 -0.22
N HIS A 148 3.44 -14.94 0.47
CA HIS A 148 3.09 -16.23 -0.13
C HIS A 148 1.60 -16.29 -0.47
N GLU A 149 0.76 -15.69 0.37
CA GLU A 149 -0.67 -15.61 0.16
C GLU A 149 -1.03 -14.72 -1.04
N ARG A 150 -0.37 -13.57 -1.22
CA ARG A 150 -0.49 -12.73 -2.43
C ARG A 150 -0.15 -13.51 -3.70
N THR A 151 0.96 -14.26 -3.67
CA THR A 151 1.36 -15.12 -4.81
C THR A 151 0.29 -16.19 -5.10
N SER A 152 -0.31 -16.78 -4.07
CA SER A 152 -1.40 -17.76 -4.22
C SER A 152 -2.67 -17.14 -4.81
N ILE A 153 -3.07 -15.94 -4.37
CA ILE A 153 -4.25 -15.23 -4.90
C ILE A 153 -4.07 -14.97 -6.40
N MET A 154 -2.90 -14.45 -6.78
CA MET A 154 -2.59 -14.16 -8.19
C MET A 154 -2.52 -15.43 -9.04
N ALA A 155 -1.95 -16.52 -8.51
CA ALA A 155 -1.91 -17.80 -9.23
C ALA A 155 -3.32 -18.36 -9.50
N VAL A 156 -4.22 -18.33 -8.50
CA VAL A 156 -5.62 -18.74 -8.68
C VAL A 156 -6.32 -17.83 -9.70
N ALA A 157 -6.11 -16.52 -9.60
CA ALA A 157 -6.69 -15.57 -10.53
C ALA A 157 -6.23 -15.79 -11.98
N GLN A 158 -4.94 -16.01 -12.20
CA GLN A 158 -4.39 -16.29 -13.53
C GLN A 158 -4.86 -17.65 -14.06
N TRP A 159 -4.94 -18.68 -13.20
CA TRP A 159 -5.48 -19.98 -13.60
C TRP A 159 -6.93 -19.87 -14.09
N ILE A 160 -7.79 -19.14 -13.36
CA ILE A 160 -9.17 -18.88 -13.78
C ILE A 160 -9.20 -17.99 -15.03
N GLY A 161 -8.36 -16.96 -15.07
CA GLY A 161 -8.24 -16.03 -16.20
C GLY A 161 -7.83 -16.68 -17.52
N GLN A 162 -7.01 -17.74 -17.49
CA GLN A 162 -6.57 -18.43 -18.71
C GLN A 162 -7.69 -19.11 -19.49
N TRP A 163 -8.82 -19.40 -18.84
CA TRP A 163 -10.00 -19.91 -19.55
C TRP A 163 -10.51 -18.96 -20.62
N ALA A 164 -10.25 -17.65 -20.52
CA ALA A 164 -10.51 -16.69 -21.58
C ALA A 164 -9.85 -17.11 -22.91
N TRP A 165 -8.58 -17.52 -22.84
CA TRP A 165 -7.79 -17.90 -24.01
C TRP A 165 -8.05 -19.34 -24.47
N VAL A 166 -8.67 -20.17 -23.63
CA VAL A 166 -9.20 -21.47 -24.03
C VAL A 166 -10.51 -21.30 -24.80
N ILE A 167 -11.40 -20.43 -24.34
CA ILE A 167 -12.77 -20.26 -24.86
C ILE A 167 -12.80 -19.35 -26.09
N ALA A 168 -12.14 -18.19 -26.07
CA ALA A 168 -12.28 -17.18 -27.11
C ALA A 168 -11.98 -17.68 -28.53
N PRO A 169 -10.95 -18.52 -28.78
CA PRO A 169 -10.69 -19.06 -30.12
C PRO A 169 -11.84 -19.90 -30.69
N TRP A 170 -12.73 -20.45 -29.85
CA TRP A 170 -13.91 -21.20 -30.30
C TRP A 170 -15.02 -20.31 -30.83
N PHE A 171 -15.03 -19.01 -30.48
CA PHE A 171 -15.96 -18.08 -31.13
C PHE A 171 -15.75 -18.04 -32.63
N TRP A 172 -14.51 -18.22 -33.11
CA TRP A 172 -14.25 -18.34 -34.55
C TRP A 172 -15.04 -19.47 -35.20
N VAL A 173 -15.01 -20.67 -34.59
CA VAL A 173 -15.73 -21.84 -35.10
C VAL A 173 -17.24 -21.59 -35.09
N VAL A 174 -17.76 -21.06 -33.98
CA VAL A 174 -19.19 -20.76 -33.84
C VAL A 174 -19.66 -19.68 -34.81
N MET A 175 -18.85 -18.65 -35.07
CA MET A 175 -19.22 -17.52 -35.93
C MET A 175 -19.32 -17.87 -37.41
N TYR A 176 -18.50 -18.82 -37.86
CA TYR A 176 -18.43 -19.25 -39.26
C TYR A 176 -19.13 -20.59 -39.50
N ASP A 177 -19.87 -21.13 -38.51
CA ASP A 177 -20.71 -22.31 -38.67
C ASP A 177 -22.10 -21.91 -39.22
N PRO A 178 -22.43 -22.31 -40.47
CA PRO A 178 -23.71 -21.96 -41.09
C PRO A 178 -24.93 -22.58 -40.39
N GLU A 179 -24.76 -23.64 -39.59
CA GLU A 179 -25.87 -24.22 -38.81
C GLU A 179 -26.29 -23.30 -37.65
N TRP A 180 -25.36 -22.48 -37.15
CA TRP A 180 -25.60 -21.56 -36.04
C TRP A 180 -25.96 -20.15 -36.53
N PHE A 181 -25.25 -19.64 -37.54
CA PHE A 181 -25.43 -18.28 -38.03
C PHE A 181 -25.27 -18.19 -39.55
N GLU A 182 -26.17 -17.46 -40.19
CA GLU A 182 -26.14 -17.24 -41.64
C GLU A 182 -24.89 -16.45 -42.10
N ASN A 183 -24.48 -15.46 -41.29
CA ASN A 183 -23.35 -14.57 -41.59
C ASN A 183 -22.59 -14.21 -40.30
N ALA A 184 -21.27 -14.01 -40.42
CA ALA A 184 -20.40 -13.71 -39.28
C ALA A 184 -20.72 -12.36 -38.61
N ASP A 185 -21.28 -11.37 -39.32
CA ASP A 185 -21.72 -10.11 -38.71
C ASP A 185 -22.97 -10.32 -37.82
N THR A 186 -23.90 -11.18 -38.21
CA THR A 186 -25.04 -11.58 -37.35
C THR A 186 -24.57 -12.40 -36.15
N ALA A 187 -23.61 -13.30 -36.37
CA ALA A 187 -22.99 -14.06 -35.30
C ALA A 187 -22.33 -13.13 -34.28
N THR A 188 -21.53 -12.16 -34.73
CA THR A 188 -20.82 -11.21 -33.87
C THR A 188 -21.80 -10.35 -33.07
N ARG A 189 -22.86 -9.84 -33.69
CA ARG A 189 -23.93 -9.10 -32.98
C ARG A 189 -24.51 -9.93 -31.83
N THR A 190 -24.84 -11.19 -32.11
CA THR A 190 -25.48 -12.08 -31.12
C THR A 190 -24.51 -12.52 -30.02
N LEU A 191 -23.32 -12.98 -30.40
CA LEU A 191 -22.29 -13.42 -29.46
C LEU A 191 -21.80 -12.27 -28.59
N SER A 192 -21.75 -11.04 -29.12
CA SER A 192 -21.39 -9.87 -28.30
C SER A 192 -22.33 -9.68 -27.12
N ILE A 193 -23.63 -9.97 -27.27
CA ILE A 193 -24.62 -9.91 -26.19
C ILE A 193 -24.29 -10.97 -25.14
N TRP A 194 -24.08 -12.22 -25.55
CA TRP A 194 -23.79 -13.32 -24.63
C TRP A 194 -22.48 -13.07 -23.87
N VAL A 195 -21.40 -12.76 -24.59
CA VAL A 195 -20.09 -12.47 -24.01
C VAL A 195 -20.16 -11.22 -23.13
N GLY A 196 -20.77 -10.14 -23.61
CA GLY A 196 -20.88 -8.88 -22.88
C GLY A 196 -21.65 -9.03 -21.57
N VAL A 197 -22.81 -9.70 -21.58
CA VAL A 197 -23.62 -9.92 -20.37
C VAL A 197 -22.92 -10.86 -19.40
N VAL A 198 -22.40 -12.00 -19.86
CA VAL A 198 -21.73 -12.97 -18.98
C VAL A 198 -20.47 -12.35 -18.36
N CYS A 199 -19.63 -11.69 -19.16
CA CYS A 199 -18.42 -11.07 -18.65
C CYS A 199 -18.70 -9.87 -17.73
N MET A 200 -19.77 -9.11 -17.99
CA MET A 200 -20.24 -8.06 -17.07
C MET A 200 -20.58 -8.66 -15.70
N LEU A 201 -21.39 -9.72 -15.66
CA LEU A 201 -21.77 -10.37 -14.40
C LEU A 201 -20.55 -10.92 -13.67
N LEU A 202 -19.62 -11.56 -14.38
CA LEU A 202 -18.37 -12.07 -13.79
C LEU A 202 -17.46 -10.93 -13.27
N ALA A 203 -17.37 -9.81 -13.98
CA ALA A 203 -16.62 -8.63 -13.56
C ALA A 203 -17.21 -7.94 -12.32
N MET A 204 -18.52 -8.07 -12.06
CA MET A 204 -19.16 -7.53 -10.86
C MET A 204 -18.88 -8.36 -9.60
N VAL A 205 -18.54 -9.65 -9.74
CA VAL A 205 -18.34 -10.59 -8.62
C VAL A 205 -17.32 -10.07 -7.59
N PRO A 206 -16.11 -9.62 -7.96
CA PRO A 206 -15.16 -9.07 -7.00
C PRO A 206 -15.73 -7.90 -6.17
N ALA A 207 -16.45 -6.98 -6.80
CA ALA A 207 -17.01 -5.81 -6.11
C ALA A 207 -18.10 -6.19 -5.09
N ILE A 208 -18.90 -7.21 -5.41
CA ILE A 208 -20.00 -7.67 -4.56
C ILE A 208 -19.46 -8.51 -3.39
N PHE A 209 -18.61 -9.51 -3.68
CA PHE A 209 -18.28 -10.57 -2.72
C PHE A 209 -16.97 -10.37 -1.95
N LEU A 210 -16.04 -9.54 -2.42
CA LEU A 210 -14.81 -9.26 -1.65
C LEU A 210 -15.12 -8.28 -0.52
N PRO A 211 -14.62 -8.47 0.71
CA PRO A 211 -14.76 -7.48 1.77
C PRO A 211 -13.96 -6.21 1.43
N SER A 212 -14.47 -5.03 1.83
CA SER A 212 -13.73 -3.77 1.72
C SER A 212 -14.02 -2.90 2.94
N ARG A 213 -13.02 -2.17 3.42
CA ARG A 213 -13.18 -1.19 4.50
C ARG A 213 -13.69 0.13 3.94
N SER A 214 -14.59 0.81 4.67
CA SER A 214 -15.05 2.16 4.31
C SER A 214 -13.88 3.14 4.39
N THR A 215 -13.76 4.00 3.40
CA THR A 215 -12.75 5.08 3.35
C THR A 215 -13.38 6.46 3.36
N LYS A 216 -14.68 6.55 3.66
CA LYS A 216 -15.43 7.81 3.66
C LYS A 216 -14.79 8.86 4.57
N ASP A 217 -14.35 8.42 5.74
CA ASP A 217 -13.78 9.27 6.79
C ASP A 217 -12.24 9.20 6.82
N ASP A 218 -11.62 8.66 5.75
CA ASP A 218 -10.17 8.55 5.66
C ASP A 218 -9.53 9.91 5.35
N THR A 219 -9.07 10.53 6.43
CA THR A 219 -8.13 11.66 6.55
C THR A 219 -7.17 11.89 5.40
N HIS A 220 -6.51 10.78 5.06
CA HIS A 220 -5.17 10.76 4.47
C HIS A 220 -5.20 10.65 2.95
N LEU A 221 -6.38 10.39 2.37
CA LEU A 221 -6.57 10.36 0.93
C LEU A 221 -6.61 11.79 0.40
N VAL A 222 -5.87 12.07 -0.68
CA VAL A 222 -5.83 13.41 -1.28
C VAL A 222 -7.23 13.78 -1.78
N PRO A 223 -7.79 14.95 -1.40
CA PRO A 223 -9.11 15.35 -1.88
C PRO A 223 -9.11 15.48 -3.40
N LEU A 224 -10.04 14.78 -4.07
CA LEU A 224 -10.22 14.82 -5.52
C LEU A 224 -10.83 16.17 -5.95
N THR A 225 -10.01 17.22 -5.98
CA THR A 225 -10.36 18.56 -6.47
C THR A 225 -9.55 18.91 -7.71
N TRP A 226 -10.06 19.82 -8.56
CA TRP A 226 -9.36 20.27 -9.77
C TRP A 226 -7.96 20.87 -9.50
N ALA A 227 -7.78 21.54 -8.36
CA ALA A 227 -6.48 22.08 -7.94
C ALA A 227 -5.48 20.95 -7.58
N ASN A 228 -5.96 19.92 -6.88
CA ASN A 228 -5.15 18.74 -6.54
C ASN A 228 -4.93 17.79 -7.72
N PHE A 229 -5.73 17.89 -8.78
CA PHE A 229 -5.57 17.09 -9.99
C PHE A 229 -4.33 17.53 -10.78
N GLY A 230 -4.09 18.84 -10.91
CA GLY A 230 -2.88 19.38 -11.54
C GLY A 230 -1.60 19.08 -10.74
N GLY A 231 -1.66 19.20 -9.41
CA GLY A 231 -0.59 18.78 -8.50
C GLY A 231 -0.35 17.27 -8.56
N GLY A 232 -1.42 16.48 -8.55
CA GLY A 232 -1.40 15.02 -8.62
C GLY A 232 -0.78 14.48 -9.91
N MET A 233 -1.05 15.11 -11.06
CA MET A 233 -0.38 14.74 -12.32
C MET A 233 1.14 14.98 -12.28
N LYS A 234 1.58 16.06 -11.61
CA LYS A 234 3.00 16.34 -11.39
C LYS A 234 3.62 15.32 -10.43
N GLU A 235 2.90 14.94 -9.37
CA GLU A 235 3.33 13.87 -8.45
C GLU A 235 3.38 12.51 -9.13
N ILE A 236 2.44 12.17 -10.02
CA ILE A 236 2.47 10.94 -10.82
C ILE A 236 3.71 10.94 -11.71
N LEU A 237 4.03 12.04 -12.39
CA LEU A 237 5.23 12.17 -13.22
C LEU A 237 6.52 12.04 -12.39
N ILE A 238 6.56 12.63 -11.19
CA ILE A 238 7.68 12.48 -10.26
C ILE A 238 7.80 11.03 -9.80
N GLY A 239 6.70 10.40 -9.39
CA GLY A 239 6.65 8.99 -9.01
C GLY A 239 7.05 8.06 -10.15
N PHE A 240 6.70 8.40 -11.39
CA PHE A 240 7.13 7.71 -12.60
C PHE A 240 8.65 7.79 -12.75
N LYS A 241 9.21 8.99 -12.62
CA LYS A 241 10.66 9.22 -12.70
C LYS A 241 11.43 8.49 -11.58
N GLU A 242 10.91 8.51 -10.37
CA GLU A 242 11.52 7.84 -9.21
C GLU A 242 11.46 6.31 -9.36
N ALA A 243 10.31 5.76 -9.73
CA ALA A 243 10.16 4.32 -9.96
C ALA A 243 11.04 3.84 -11.13
N PHE A 244 11.12 4.58 -12.24
CA PHE A 244 12.02 4.26 -13.36
C PHE A 244 13.50 4.45 -13.03
N GLY A 245 13.81 5.17 -11.93
CA GLY A 245 15.15 5.25 -11.35
C GLY A 245 15.61 3.93 -10.75
N SER A 246 14.68 3.05 -10.35
CA SER A 246 14.99 1.70 -9.87
C SER A 246 15.52 0.82 -11.01
N VAL A 247 16.80 0.47 -10.94
CA VAL A 247 17.46 -0.38 -11.95
C VAL A 247 16.79 -1.76 -12.07
N PRO A 248 16.45 -2.48 -10.97
CA PRO A 248 15.71 -3.74 -11.06
C PRO A 248 14.35 -3.57 -11.74
N PHE A 249 13.59 -2.53 -11.40
CA PHE A 249 12.28 -2.28 -11.99
C PHE A 249 12.34 -2.07 -13.50
N ARG A 250 13.30 -1.26 -13.94
CA ARG A 250 13.52 -0.95 -15.36
C ARG A 250 13.86 -2.20 -16.16
N LYS A 251 14.64 -3.13 -15.60
CA LYS A 251 14.94 -4.43 -16.24
C LYS A 251 13.68 -5.27 -16.43
N LEU A 252 12.83 -5.39 -15.40
CA LEU A 252 11.54 -6.11 -15.50
C LEU A 252 10.65 -5.50 -16.58
N CYS A 253 10.53 -4.17 -16.58
CA CYS A 253 9.78 -3.40 -17.55
C CYS A 253 10.24 -3.65 -18.99
N PHE A 254 11.54 -3.55 -19.28
CA PHE A 254 12.07 -3.81 -20.61
C PHE A 254 11.96 -5.28 -21.02
N ALA A 255 12.24 -6.23 -20.10
CA ALA A 255 12.12 -7.66 -20.39
C ALA A 255 10.68 -8.05 -20.76
N THR A 256 9.70 -7.59 -19.97
CA THR A 256 8.28 -7.79 -20.27
C THR A 256 7.89 -7.11 -21.58
N PHE A 257 8.31 -5.87 -21.79
CA PHE A 257 8.03 -5.15 -23.03
C PHE A 257 8.53 -5.93 -24.25
N LEU A 258 9.77 -6.43 -24.20
CA LEU A 258 10.36 -7.18 -25.30
C LEU A 258 9.65 -8.51 -25.55
N ILE A 259 9.45 -9.34 -24.53
CA ILE A 259 8.85 -10.67 -24.70
C ILE A 259 7.37 -10.56 -25.08
N PHE A 260 6.60 -9.79 -24.32
CA PHE A 260 5.16 -9.67 -24.52
C PHE A 260 4.84 -9.02 -25.87
N ASN A 261 5.53 -7.93 -26.24
CA ASN A 261 5.20 -7.24 -27.48
C ASN A 261 5.80 -7.93 -28.71
N ALA A 262 6.94 -8.63 -28.59
CA ALA A 262 7.41 -9.51 -29.66
C ALA A 262 6.39 -10.62 -29.95
N PHE A 263 5.81 -11.23 -28.91
CA PHE A 263 4.72 -12.20 -29.06
C PHE A 263 3.48 -11.59 -29.71
N ASN A 264 3.00 -10.44 -29.19
CA ASN A 264 1.78 -9.82 -29.72
C ASN A 264 1.94 -9.31 -31.16
N THR A 265 3.15 -8.88 -31.55
CA THR A 265 3.46 -8.46 -32.93
C THR A 265 3.18 -9.59 -33.92
N VAL A 266 3.41 -10.84 -33.51
CA VAL A 266 3.28 -11.99 -34.42
C VAL A 266 2.07 -12.86 -34.12
N ALA A 267 1.31 -12.58 -33.05
CA ALA A 267 0.19 -13.39 -32.60
C ALA A 267 -0.86 -13.60 -33.71
N ALA A 268 -1.20 -12.53 -34.44
CA ALA A 268 -2.15 -12.60 -35.56
C ALA A 268 -1.63 -13.42 -36.75
N PHE A 269 -0.31 -13.59 -36.91
CA PHE A 269 0.27 -14.34 -38.01
C PHE A 269 0.01 -15.84 -37.89
N SER A 270 -0.22 -16.36 -36.67
CA SER A 270 -0.53 -17.76 -36.44
C SER A 270 -1.71 -18.24 -37.31
N PHE A 271 -2.79 -17.45 -37.37
CA PHE A 271 -3.95 -17.72 -38.21
C PHE A 271 -3.58 -17.77 -39.69
N PHE A 272 -2.88 -16.74 -40.19
CA PHE A 272 -2.48 -16.65 -41.59
C PHE A 272 -1.54 -17.78 -42.00
N ILE A 273 -0.60 -18.16 -41.14
CA ILE A 273 0.33 -19.26 -41.41
C ILE A 273 -0.43 -20.58 -41.46
N VAL A 274 -1.35 -20.84 -40.53
CA VAL A 274 -2.16 -22.07 -40.60
C VAL A 274 -2.93 -22.12 -41.91
N VAL A 275 -3.65 -21.07 -42.28
CA VAL A 275 -4.46 -21.04 -43.52
C VAL A 275 -3.59 -21.15 -44.78
N TYR A 276 -2.60 -20.27 -44.94
CA TYR A 276 -1.85 -20.14 -46.19
C TYR A 276 -0.70 -21.14 -46.33
N HIS A 277 -0.06 -21.54 -45.23
CA HIS A 277 1.05 -22.51 -45.27
C HIS A 277 0.55 -23.95 -45.15
N LEU A 278 -0.27 -24.28 -44.15
CA LEU A 278 -0.68 -25.67 -43.91
C LEU A 278 -1.80 -26.13 -44.84
N PHE A 279 -2.68 -25.20 -45.24
CA PHE A 279 -3.88 -25.48 -46.03
C PHE A 279 -3.88 -24.77 -47.40
N ALA A 280 -2.73 -24.28 -47.86
CA ALA A 280 -2.57 -23.67 -49.19
C ALA A 280 -3.57 -22.53 -49.49
N GLY A 281 -3.98 -21.77 -48.48
CA GLY A 281 -4.92 -20.64 -48.61
C GLY A 281 -6.38 -21.04 -48.47
N ASN A 282 -6.70 -22.32 -48.28
CA ASN A 282 -8.06 -22.81 -48.09
C ASN A 282 -8.49 -22.62 -46.63
N ALA A 283 -9.07 -21.45 -46.34
CA ALA A 283 -9.56 -21.12 -45.00
C ALA A 283 -10.63 -22.09 -44.46
N PRO A 284 -11.63 -22.54 -45.25
CA PRO A 284 -12.57 -23.59 -44.82
C PRO A 284 -11.88 -24.90 -44.43
N ALA A 285 -10.88 -25.35 -45.19
CA ALA A 285 -10.15 -26.59 -44.90
C ALA A 285 -9.26 -26.48 -43.65
N ALA A 286 -8.81 -25.26 -43.30
CA ALA A 286 -8.10 -25.02 -42.05
C ALA A 286 -8.95 -25.29 -40.80
N GLY A 287 -10.28 -25.23 -40.91
CA GLY A 287 -11.24 -25.67 -39.89
C GLY A 287 -10.88 -25.20 -38.47
N ILE A 288 -10.77 -26.15 -37.55
CA ILE A 288 -10.49 -25.90 -36.13
C ILE A 288 -8.99 -25.70 -35.81
N TRP A 289 -8.07 -25.83 -36.77
CA TRP A 289 -6.64 -25.83 -36.48
C TRP A 289 -6.10 -24.51 -35.88
N PRO A 290 -6.50 -23.31 -36.36
CA PRO A 290 -6.16 -22.06 -35.69
C PRO A 290 -6.70 -21.98 -34.26
N THR A 291 -7.93 -22.47 -34.05
CA THR A 291 -8.59 -22.53 -32.73
C THR A 291 -7.87 -23.48 -31.77
N LEU A 292 -7.43 -24.66 -32.26
CA LEU A 292 -6.65 -25.61 -31.49
C LEU A 292 -5.28 -25.05 -31.11
N PHE A 293 -4.63 -24.29 -32.00
CA PHE A 293 -3.36 -23.62 -31.69
C PHE A 293 -3.47 -22.75 -30.43
N GLY A 294 -4.47 -21.85 -30.38
CA GLY A 294 -4.70 -20.97 -29.24
C GLY A 294 -5.14 -21.73 -27.98
N SER A 295 -6.18 -22.56 -28.10
CA SER A 295 -6.81 -23.24 -26.95
C SER A 295 -5.90 -24.29 -26.30
N VAL A 296 -5.21 -25.13 -27.09
CA VAL A 296 -4.27 -26.12 -26.55
C VAL A 296 -3.05 -25.44 -25.94
N GLY A 297 -2.55 -24.36 -26.56
CA GLY A 297 -1.48 -23.54 -25.97
C GLY A 297 -1.86 -22.95 -24.61
N ALA A 298 -3.09 -22.47 -24.47
CA ALA A 298 -3.62 -21.96 -23.20
C ALA A 298 -3.82 -23.08 -22.15
N LEU A 299 -4.31 -24.26 -22.54
CA LEU A 299 -4.44 -25.42 -21.65
C LEU A 299 -3.08 -25.92 -21.13
N VAL A 300 -2.10 -26.03 -22.03
CA VAL A 300 -0.70 -26.33 -21.69
C VAL A 300 -0.16 -25.29 -20.71
N THR A 301 -0.42 -24.00 -20.96
CA THR A 301 -0.01 -22.93 -20.05
C THR A 301 -0.59 -23.14 -18.65
N THR A 302 -1.89 -23.40 -18.59
CA THR A 302 -2.68 -23.51 -17.36
C THR A 302 -2.29 -24.71 -16.50
N PHE A 303 -2.14 -25.89 -17.10
CA PHE A 303 -1.94 -27.14 -16.37
C PHE A 303 -0.49 -27.60 -16.29
N ALA A 304 0.36 -27.21 -17.23
CA ALA A 304 1.77 -27.64 -17.25
C ALA A 304 2.73 -26.50 -16.92
N VAL A 305 2.64 -25.37 -17.63
CA VAL A 305 3.64 -24.28 -17.50
C VAL A 305 3.55 -23.59 -16.15
N ILE A 306 2.37 -23.08 -15.76
CA ILE A 306 2.22 -22.32 -14.49
C ILE A 306 2.70 -23.15 -13.29
N PRO A 307 2.27 -24.42 -13.08
CA PRO A 307 2.77 -25.24 -11.97
C PRO A 307 4.28 -25.53 -12.06
N THR A 308 4.80 -25.79 -13.26
CA THR A 308 6.23 -26.10 -13.46
C THR A 308 7.10 -24.88 -13.16
N VAL A 309 6.72 -23.70 -13.66
CA VAL A 309 7.43 -22.45 -13.42
C VAL A 309 7.34 -22.05 -11.95
N ALA A 310 6.19 -22.23 -11.30
CA ALA A 310 6.06 -22.01 -9.86
C ALA A 310 6.96 -22.95 -9.03
N TRP A 311 7.06 -24.22 -9.44
CA TRP A 311 7.98 -25.18 -8.81
C TRP A 311 9.45 -24.82 -9.06
N MET A 312 9.82 -24.45 -10.29
CA MET A 312 11.17 -23.96 -10.63
C MET A 312 11.54 -22.75 -9.78
N SER A 313 10.64 -21.76 -9.70
CA SER A 313 10.83 -20.54 -8.91
C SER A 313 11.23 -20.83 -7.46
N LYS A 314 10.56 -21.80 -6.82
CA LYS A 314 10.85 -22.21 -5.44
C LYS A 314 12.17 -22.98 -5.27
N LYS A 315 12.66 -23.64 -6.32
CA LYS A 315 13.83 -24.54 -6.22
C LYS A 315 15.14 -23.87 -6.62
N MET A 316 15.11 -22.96 -7.59
CA MET A 316 16.30 -22.31 -8.16
C MET A 316 16.25 -20.78 -8.12
N GLY A 317 15.22 -20.20 -7.50
CA GLY A 317 14.98 -18.75 -7.45
C GLY A 317 14.33 -18.19 -8.72
N LYS A 318 13.67 -17.03 -8.60
CA LYS A 318 12.86 -16.39 -9.65
C LYS A 318 13.65 -16.05 -10.91
N LYS A 319 14.86 -15.49 -10.76
CA LYS A 319 15.73 -15.12 -11.89
C LYS A 319 16.09 -16.32 -12.76
N ASN A 320 16.59 -17.40 -12.14
CA ASN A 320 17.00 -18.59 -12.88
C ASN A 320 15.79 -19.32 -13.48
N ALA A 321 14.67 -19.36 -12.76
CA ALA A 321 13.41 -19.87 -13.30
C ALA A 321 12.96 -19.06 -14.52
N PHE A 322 13.10 -17.73 -14.51
CA PHE A 322 12.82 -16.88 -15.65
C PHE A 322 13.74 -17.19 -16.83
N MET A 323 15.06 -17.21 -16.62
CA MET A 323 16.04 -17.50 -17.68
C MET A 323 15.81 -18.87 -18.31
N LEU A 324 15.56 -19.90 -17.50
CA LEU A 324 15.29 -21.25 -17.99
C LEU A 324 13.95 -21.33 -18.73
N SER A 325 12.88 -20.73 -18.18
CA SER A 325 11.56 -20.68 -18.83
C SER A 325 11.64 -20.01 -20.20
N GLN A 326 12.37 -18.89 -20.30
CA GLN A 326 12.54 -18.18 -21.56
C GLN A 326 13.47 -18.93 -22.53
N GLY A 327 14.47 -19.65 -22.03
CA GLY A 327 15.26 -20.57 -22.86
C GLY A 327 14.41 -21.69 -23.46
N ILE A 328 13.49 -22.26 -22.69
CA ILE A 328 12.54 -23.29 -23.16
C ILE A 328 11.61 -22.72 -24.24
N SER A 329 11.16 -21.47 -24.11
CA SER A 329 10.27 -20.84 -25.09
C SER A 329 10.93 -20.66 -26.46
N ILE A 330 12.24 -20.37 -26.50
CA ILE A 330 13.04 -20.30 -27.74
C ILE A 330 12.99 -21.63 -28.49
N ILE A 331 13.10 -22.76 -27.78
CA ILE A 331 12.96 -24.09 -28.38
C ILE A 331 11.58 -24.22 -29.04
N GLY A 332 10.52 -23.76 -28.37
CA GLY A 332 9.16 -23.74 -28.92
C GLY A 332 9.04 -22.91 -30.21
N TYR A 333 9.60 -21.70 -30.23
CA TYR A 333 9.59 -20.85 -31.43
C TYR A 333 10.35 -21.48 -32.60
N VAL A 334 11.48 -22.13 -32.34
CA VAL A 334 12.25 -22.87 -33.35
C VAL A 334 11.48 -24.11 -33.82
N LEU A 335 10.86 -24.86 -32.92
CA LEU A 335 10.06 -26.03 -33.27
C LEU A 335 8.86 -25.66 -34.15
N LEU A 336 8.22 -24.50 -33.93
CA LEU A 336 7.12 -24.04 -34.80
C LEU A 336 7.54 -23.85 -36.26
N TRP A 337 8.78 -23.43 -36.51
CA TRP A 337 9.31 -23.34 -37.88
C TRP A 337 9.33 -24.72 -38.56
N PHE A 338 9.80 -25.75 -37.86
CA PHE A 338 9.97 -27.10 -38.41
C PHE A 338 8.70 -27.97 -38.37
N LEU A 339 7.83 -27.76 -37.39
CA LEU A 339 6.66 -28.63 -37.13
C LEU A 339 5.36 -28.15 -37.78
N MET A 340 5.34 -26.94 -38.36
CA MET A 340 4.28 -26.52 -39.25
C MET A 340 4.48 -27.12 -40.64
N ILE A 341 4.14 -28.40 -40.79
CA ILE A 341 4.35 -29.17 -42.03
C ILE A 341 3.01 -29.28 -42.80
N PRO A 342 2.94 -28.83 -44.07
CA PRO A 342 1.77 -29.01 -44.91
C PRO A 342 1.33 -30.48 -44.99
N GLY A 343 0.02 -30.73 -44.89
CA GLY A 343 -0.56 -32.08 -44.87
C GLY A 343 -0.46 -32.84 -43.53
N LYS A 344 0.31 -32.34 -42.55
CA LYS A 344 0.38 -32.90 -41.18
C LYS A 344 0.13 -31.81 -40.11
N PRO A 345 -1.05 -31.18 -40.09
CA PRO A 345 -1.33 -30.02 -39.24
C PRO A 345 -1.22 -30.31 -37.74
N TRP A 346 -1.40 -31.56 -37.29
CA TRP A 346 -1.24 -31.95 -35.88
C TRP A 346 0.20 -31.81 -35.35
N MET A 347 1.22 -31.74 -36.22
CA MET A 347 2.62 -31.74 -35.78
C MET A 347 3.02 -30.48 -35.00
N PHE A 348 2.43 -29.31 -35.29
CA PHE A 348 2.77 -28.09 -34.54
C PHE A 348 2.37 -28.18 -33.05
N MET A 349 1.45 -29.09 -32.70
CA MET A 349 1.00 -29.26 -31.31
C MET A 349 2.13 -29.70 -30.38
N PHE A 350 3.14 -30.40 -30.88
CA PHE A 350 4.33 -30.78 -30.09
C PHE A 350 5.23 -29.58 -29.75
N ALA A 351 5.12 -28.47 -30.48
CA ALA A 351 5.82 -27.24 -30.14
C ALA A 351 5.13 -26.47 -28.99
N LEU A 352 3.81 -26.64 -28.81
CA LEU A 352 3.01 -25.88 -27.85
C LEU A 352 3.49 -26.02 -26.39
N PRO A 353 3.85 -27.23 -25.89
CA PRO A 353 4.47 -27.42 -24.59
C PRO A 353 5.66 -26.51 -24.30
N PHE A 354 6.46 -26.17 -25.32
CA PHE A 354 7.64 -25.33 -25.20
C PHE A 354 7.31 -23.86 -25.44
N PHE A 355 6.53 -23.59 -26.49
CA PHE A 355 6.07 -22.24 -26.86
C PHE A 355 5.34 -21.52 -25.70
N SER A 356 4.49 -22.26 -24.99
CA SER A 356 3.69 -21.74 -23.87
C SER A 356 4.54 -21.26 -22.68
N PHE A 357 5.82 -21.69 -22.55
CA PHE A 357 6.73 -21.16 -21.51
C PHE A 357 7.07 -19.68 -21.68
N GLY A 358 6.91 -19.12 -22.88
CA GLY A 358 7.20 -17.70 -23.13
C GLY A 358 6.28 -16.80 -22.30
N ILE A 359 5.01 -16.72 -22.69
CA ILE A 359 3.99 -15.90 -22.01
C ILE A 359 3.63 -16.48 -20.64
N GLY A 360 3.45 -17.80 -20.54
CA GLY A 360 3.09 -18.47 -19.27
C GLY A 360 4.15 -18.24 -18.19
N GLY A 361 5.42 -18.41 -18.53
CA GLY A 361 6.52 -18.18 -17.59
C GLY A 361 6.73 -16.71 -17.27
N LEU A 362 6.58 -15.81 -18.25
CA LEU A 362 6.69 -14.37 -18.08
C LEU A 362 5.72 -13.87 -17.00
N PHE A 363 4.41 -14.06 -17.18
CA PHE A 363 3.41 -13.52 -16.25
C PHE A 363 3.34 -14.26 -14.92
N THR A 364 3.78 -15.52 -14.86
CA THR A 364 3.88 -16.26 -13.59
C THR A 364 4.97 -15.66 -12.68
N LEU A 365 6.11 -15.25 -13.24
CA LEU A 365 7.24 -14.76 -12.46
C LEU A 365 7.24 -13.23 -12.30
N MET A 366 6.94 -12.47 -13.37
CA MET A 366 7.07 -11.01 -13.37
C MET A 366 6.18 -10.31 -12.35
N MET A 367 4.97 -10.81 -12.13
CA MET A 367 4.08 -10.25 -11.09
C MET A 367 4.70 -10.37 -9.70
N SER A 368 5.34 -11.51 -9.43
CA SER A 368 6.01 -11.75 -8.14
C SER A 368 7.33 -10.98 -8.03
N MET A 369 8.09 -10.82 -9.12
CA MET A 369 9.33 -10.04 -9.13
C MET A 369 9.07 -8.53 -8.99
N THR A 370 7.96 -8.04 -9.55
CA THR A 370 7.56 -6.62 -9.40
C THR A 370 7.24 -6.31 -7.95
N ALA A 371 6.60 -7.23 -7.22
CA ALA A 371 6.37 -7.09 -5.78
C ALA A 371 7.68 -7.01 -4.98
N ASP A 372 8.68 -7.85 -5.29
CA ASP A 372 9.99 -7.79 -4.60
C ASP A 372 10.68 -6.42 -4.81
N VAL A 373 10.49 -5.81 -5.99
CA VAL A 373 11.02 -4.49 -6.29
C VAL A 373 10.26 -3.39 -5.54
N CYS A 374 8.96 -3.54 -5.34
CA CYS A 374 8.19 -2.64 -4.47
C CYS A 374 8.68 -2.70 -3.02
N ASP A 375 8.99 -3.89 -2.51
CA ASP A 375 9.58 -4.06 -1.17
C ASP A 375 10.96 -3.38 -1.09
N LEU A 376 11.80 -3.51 -2.12
CA LEU A 376 13.08 -2.79 -2.19
C LEU A 376 12.88 -1.26 -2.17
N ASP A 377 11.89 -0.75 -2.88
CA ASP A 377 11.55 0.68 -2.89
C ASP A 377 11.01 1.15 -1.53
N GLU A 378 10.18 0.33 -0.86
CA GLU A 378 9.71 0.58 0.51
C GLU A 378 10.91 0.68 1.47
N LEU A 379 11.90 -0.20 1.32
CA LEU A 379 13.11 -0.15 2.14
C LEU A 379 13.95 1.10 1.87
N ALA A 380 14.08 1.52 0.61
CA ALA A 380 14.88 2.68 0.23
C ALA A 380 14.21 4.02 0.62
N THR A 381 12.88 4.09 0.52
CA THR A 381 12.15 5.37 0.58
C THR A 381 11.14 5.48 1.72
N GLY A 382 10.82 4.38 2.40
CA GLY A 382 9.81 4.32 3.46
C GLY A 382 8.36 4.44 2.98
N LYS A 383 8.13 4.57 1.66
CA LYS A 383 6.80 4.75 1.07
C LYS A 383 6.33 3.46 0.41
N ARG A 384 5.10 3.03 0.70
CA ARG A 384 4.43 1.95 -0.05
C ARG A 384 3.84 2.49 -1.35
N ARG A 385 4.46 2.18 -2.48
CA ARG A 385 4.11 2.71 -3.80
C ARG A 385 3.74 1.65 -4.84
N GLU A 386 3.21 0.51 -4.38
CA GLU A 386 2.84 -0.63 -5.22
C GLU A 386 1.95 -0.25 -6.42
N GLY A 387 1.00 0.68 -6.21
CA GLY A 387 0.10 1.17 -7.26
C GLY A 387 0.83 1.87 -8.42
N ILE A 388 1.87 2.66 -8.13
CA ILE A 388 2.65 3.39 -9.14
C ILE A 388 3.50 2.40 -9.96
N PHE A 389 4.18 1.47 -9.29
CA PHE A 389 4.98 0.43 -9.96
C PHE A 389 4.09 -0.47 -10.83
N GLY A 390 2.93 -0.89 -10.32
CA GLY A 390 1.95 -1.65 -11.09
C GLY A 390 1.43 -0.88 -12.31
N ALA A 391 1.10 0.41 -12.14
CA ALA A 391 0.62 1.26 -13.24
C ALA A 391 1.67 1.42 -14.34
N ILE A 392 2.93 1.70 -13.99
CA ILE A 392 4.02 1.84 -14.98
C ILE A 392 4.25 0.53 -15.72
N TYR A 393 4.28 -0.59 -14.99
CA TYR A 393 4.49 -1.91 -15.58
C TYR A 393 3.42 -2.23 -16.63
N TRP A 394 2.14 -2.07 -16.28
CA TRP A 394 1.03 -2.33 -17.21
C TRP A 394 0.94 -1.29 -18.32
N TRP A 395 1.33 -0.05 -18.05
CA TRP A 395 1.44 0.98 -19.08
C TRP A 395 2.43 0.57 -20.17
N MET A 396 3.60 0.03 -19.83
CA MET A 396 4.57 -0.45 -20.82
C MET A 396 4.06 -1.64 -21.63
N VAL A 397 3.32 -2.54 -20.99
CA VAL A 397 2.65 -3.67 -21.66
C VAL A 397 1.64 -3.16 -22.69
N LYS A 398 0.75 -2.25 -22.29
CA LYS A 398 -0.33 -1.71 -23.15
C LYS A 398 0.19 -0.79 -24.26
N PHE A 399 1.12 0.10 -23.94
CA PHE A 399 1.76 0.98 -24.91
C PHE A 399 2.51 0.18 -25.97
N GLY A 400 3.24 -0.86 -25.55
CA GLY A 400 3.90 -1.77 -26.47
C GLY A 400 2.94 -2.53 -27.38
N PHE A 401 1.72 -2.82 -26.93
CA PHE A 401 0.71 -3.50 -27.75
C PHE A 401 0.29 -2.63 -28.96
N ALA A 402 0.20 -1.31 -28.78
CA ALA A 402 -0.06 -0.37 -29.88
C ALA A 402 1.09 -0.38 -30.90
N ILE A 403 2.34 -0.40 -30.42
CA ILE A 403 3.54 -0.52 -31.27
C ILE A 403 3.54 -1.88 -31.98
N ALA A 404 3.19 -2.95 -31.28
CA ALA A 404 3.16 -4.31 -31.81
C ALA A 404 2.21 -4.41 -33.02
N GLY A 405 1.00 -3.83 -32.92
CA GLY A 405 0.04 -3.81 -34.04
C GLY A 405 0.57 -3.04 -35.26
N LEU A 406 1.23 -1.89 -35.05
CA LEU A 406 1.89 -1.15 -36.14
C LEU A 406 3.02 -1.99 -36.78
N LEU A 407 3.82 -2.66 -35.96
CA LEU A 407 4.91 -3.51 -36.41
C LEU A 407 4.39 -4.74 -37.18
N SER A 408 3.27 -5.33 -36.76
CA SER A 408 2.59 -6.41 -37.50
C SER A 408 2.24 -5.98 -38.92
N GLY A 409 1.60 -4.81 -39.08
CA GLY A 409 1.22 -4.28 -40.39
C GLY A 409 2.43 -3.93 -41.27
N ALA A 410 3.49 -3.38 -40.66
CA ALA A 410 4.74 -3.09 -41.35
C ALA A 410 5.42 -4.39 -41.86
N ILE A 411 5.46 -5.44 -41.04
CA ILE A 411 6.00 -6.75 -41.42
C ILE A 411 5.21 -7.35 -42.58
N MET A 412 3.88 -7.34 -42.51
CA MET A 412 3.02 -7.85 -43.60
C MET A 412 3.25 -7.09 -44.90
N SER A 413 3.40 -5.77 -44.83
CA SER A 413 3.70 -4.94 -46.00
C SER A 413 5.09 -5.24 -46.57
N PHE A 414 6.11 -5.39 -45.70
CA PHE A 414 7.48 -5.68 -46.08
C PHE A 414 7.64 -7.05 -46.76
N VAL A 415 6.98 -8.08 -46.23
CA VAL A 415 7.02 -9.43 -46.83
C VAL A 415 6.05 -9.59 -48.02
N GLY A 416 5.23 -8.57 -48.32
CA GLY A 416 4.26 -8.61 -49.41
C GLY A 416 3.09 -9.56 -49.16
N PHE A 417 2.70 -9.78 -47.89
CA PHE A 417 1.57 -10.62 -47.53
C PHE A 417 0.26 -9.83 -47.62
N ALA A 418 -0.70 -10.35 -48.40
CA ALA A 418 -2.00 -9.72 -48.62
C ALA A 418 -3.13 -10.61 -48.07
N PRO A 419 -3.73 -10.27 -46.90
CA PRO A 419 -4.85 -11.03 -46.34
C PRO A 419 -5.99 -11.18 -47.35
N GLY A 420 -6.50 -12.40 -47.52
CA GLY A 420 -7.63 -12.70 -48.41
C GLY A 420 -7.26 -12.82 -49.90
N ALA A 421 -6.01 -12.57 -50.30
CA ALA A 421 -5.59 -12.80 -51.68
C ALA A 421 -5.62 -14.31 -52.01
N ALA A 422 -6.16 -14.65 -53.19
CA ALA A 422 -6.23 -16.03 -53.68
C ALA A 422 -4.84 -16.65 -53.89
N THR A 423 -3.85 -15.81 -54.22
CA THR A 423 -2.44 -16.19 -54.30
C THR A 423 -1.60 -15.13 -53.59
N GLN A 424 -0.61 -15.58 -52.83
CA GLN A 424 0.33 -14.71 -52.12
C GLN A 424 1.55 -14.44 -53.00
N ALA A 425 2.24 -13.31 -52.77
CA ALA A 425 3.52 -13.05 -53.42
C ALA A 425 4.54 -14.15 -53.09
N ALA A 426 5.44 -14.45 -54.03
CA ALA A 426 6.46 -15.48 -53.86
C ALA A 426 7.31 -15.21 -52.60
N GLY A 427 7.40 -16.19 -51.71
CA GLY A 427 8.13 -16.05 -50.44
C GLY A 427 7.42 -15.26 -49.34
N ALA A 428 6.23 -14.68 -49.58
CA ALA A 428 5.52 -13.87 -48.58
C ALA A 428 5.14 -14.68 -47.33
N VAL A 429 4.65 -15.91 -47.53
CA VAL A 429 4.26 -16.82 -46.43
C VAL A 429 5.50 -17.29 -45.66
N ASP A 430 6.61 -17.58 -46.33
CA ASP A 430 7.86 -17.97 -45.68
C ASP A 430 8.50 -16.81 -44.92
N GLY A 431 8.43 -15.60 -45.47
CA GLY A 431 8.79 -14.37 -44.76
C GLY A 431 7.95 -14.18 -43.51
N LEU A 432 6.62 -14.36 -43.60
CA LEU A 432 5.72 -14.28 -42.46
C LEU A 432 6.07 -15.31 -41.37
N ARG A 433 6.39 -16.56 -41.76
CA ARG A 433 6.87 -17.61 -40.85
C ARG A 433 8.21 -17.25 -40.21
N LEU A 434 9.12 -16.63 -40.96
CA LEU A 434 10.44 -16.23 -40.46
C LEU A 434 10.29 -15.17 -39.37
N PHE A 435 9.43 -14.17 -39.58
CA PHE A 435 9.13 -13.19 -38.53
C PHE A 435 8.35 -13.81 -37.37
N TYR A 436 7.43 -14.74 -37.63
CA TYR A 436 6.65 -15.43 -36.60
C TYR A 436 7.50 -16.19 -35.57
N SER A 437 8.56 -16.88 -36.01
CA SER A 437 9.52 -17.50 -35.11
C SER A 437 10.63 -16.53 -34.68
N GLY A 438 11.14 -15.71 -35.60
CA GLY A 438 12.33 -14.89 -35.40
C GLY A 438 12.13 -13.70 -34.46
N VAL A 439 11.00 -13.00 -34.53
CA VAL A 439 10.73 -11.83 -33.68
C VAL A 439 10.62 -12.22 -32.20
N PRO A 440 9.84 -13.25 -31.81
CA PRO A 440 9.86 -13.74 -30.44
C PRO A 440 11.22 -14.25 -29.99
N ILE A 441 11.98 -14.97 -30.83
CA ILE A 441 13.34 -15.42 -30.47
C ILE A 441 14.24 -14.23 -30.16
N PHE A 442 14.26 -13.22 -31.04
CA PHE A 442 15.06 -12.03 -30.85
C PHE A 442 14.64 -11.24 -29.60
N GLY A 443 13.34 -11.01 -29.42
CA GLY A 443 12.79 -10.34 -28.24
C GLY A 443 13.13 -11.06 -26.94
N THR A 444 13.03 -12.39 -26.93
CA THR A 444 13.36 -13.23 -25.77
C THR A 444 14.86 -13.24 -25.48
N LEU A 445 15.72 -13.37 -26.48
CA LEU A 445 17.17 -13.32 -26.31
C LEU A 445 17.63 -11.96 -25.75
N LEU A 446 17.07 -10.86 -26.27
CA LEU A 446 17.36 -9.53 -25.79
C LEU A 446 16.85 -9.32 -24.36
N ALA A 447 15.66 -9.84 -24.02
CA ALA A 447 15.14 -9.80 -22.66
C ALA A 447 15.99 -10.63 -21.68
N MET A 448 16.46 -11.81 -22.09
CA MET A 448 17.40 -12.62 -21.30
C MET A 448 18.72 -11.89 -21.09
N TRP A 449 19.22 -11.17 -22.11
CA TRP A 449 20.39 -10.31 -21.98
C TRP A 449 20.14 -9.15 -21.00
N VAL A 450 19.00 -8.46 -21.06
CA VAL A 450 18.65 -7.39 -20.09
C VAL A 450 18.57 -7.93 -18.65
N MET A 451 18.18 -9.19 -18.48
CA MET A 451 18.00 -9.84 -17.17
C MET A 451 19.25 -10.58 -16.65
N HIS A 452 20.34 -10.66 -17.42
CA HIS A 452 21.50 -11.50 -17.08
C HIS A 452 22.15 -11.12 -15.73
N ASP A 453 22.23 -9.83 -15.45
CA ASP A 453 22.78 -9.20 -14.24
C ASP A 453 21.64 -8.65 -13.35
N TYR A 454 20.45 -9.25 -13.42
CA TYR A 454 19.40 -8.97 -12.43
C TYR A 454 19.86 -9.46 -11.05
N ASP A 455 19.89 -8.54 -10.08
CA ASP A 455 20.59 -8.72 -8.79
C ASP A 455 19.63 -8.85 -7.59
N LEU A 456 18.32 -8.90 -7.86
CA LEU A 456 17.30 -9.13 -6.84
C LEU A 456 17.01 -10.63 -6.74
N ASP A 457 17.96 -11.36 -6.17
CA ASP A 457 17.80 -12.79 -5.91
C ASP A 457 16.95 -13.08 -4.66
N GLU A 458 16.61 -14.35 -4.44
CA GLU A 458 15.78 -14.78 -3.31
C GLU A 458 16.41 -14.45 -1.96
N LYS A 459 17.75 -14.47 -1.88
CA LYS A 459 18.49 -14.09 -0.67
C LYS A 459 18.34 -12.60 -0.39
N ARG A 460 18.53 -11.75 -1.40
CA ARG A 460 18.37 -10.30 -1.31
C ARG A 460 16.93 -9.89 -1.00
N ALA A 461 15.95 -10.55 -1.61
CA ALA A 461 14.54 -10.31 -1.31
C ALA A 461 14.20 -10.69 0.15
N THR A 462 14.73 -11.83 0.63
CA THR A 462 14.56 -12.25 2.03
C THR A 462 15.26 -11.31 2.99
N GLU A 463 16.47 -10.82 2.66
CA GLU A 463 17.19 -9.80 3.43
C GLU A 463 16.41 -8.48 3.50
N VAL A 464 15.88 -8.01 2.37
CA VAL A 464 15.04 -6.80 2.30
C VAL A 464 13.79 -6.97 3.14
N HIS A 465 13.10 -8.10 3.03
CA HIS A 465 11.90 -8.37 3.82
C HIS A 465 12.21 -8.49 5.31
N ALA A 466 13.29 -9.18 5.67
CA ALA A 466 13.76 -9.27 7.05
C ALA A 466 14.19 -7.90 7.60
N GLU A 467 14.76 -7.03 6.76
CA GLU A 467 15.13 -5.67 7.13
C GLU A 467 13.92 -4.75 7.25
N ILE A 468 12.90 -4.89 6.39
CA ILE A 468 11.62 -4.19 6.53
C ILE A 468 10.90 -4.68 7.78
N GLU A 469 10.87 -5.98 8.05
CA GLU A 469 10.32 -6.53 9.28
C GLU A 469 11.13 -6.10 10.50
N ARG A 470 12.47 -6.01 10.39
CA ARG A 470 13.32 -5.44 11.43
C ARG A 470 13.00 -3.97 11.63
N ARG A 471 12.85 -3.17 10.57
CA ARG A 471 12.43 -1.77 10.64
C ARG A 471 11.00 -1.62 11.10
N LYS A 472 10.09 -2.55 10.83
CA LYS A 472 8.72 -2.57 11.34
C LYS A 472 8.65 -3.07 12.76
N ARG A 473 9.61 -3.87 13.23
CA ARG A 473 9.77 -4.27 14.63
C ARG A 473 10.51 -3.21 15.43
N SER A 474 11.49 -2.55 14.82
CA SER A 474 12.20 -1.39 15.36
C SER A 474 11.32 -0.15 15.30
N ALA A 475 10.44 -0.01 14.30
CA ALA A 475 9.37 0.97 14.27
C ALA A 475 8.23 0.56 15.18
N ALA A 476 7.77 -0.69 15.24
CA ALA A 476 6.83 -1.10 16.29
C ALA A 476 7.44 -0.99 17.71
N ALA A 477 8.77 -0.95 17.81
CA ALA A 477 9.52 -0.61 19.01
C ALA A 477 9.82 0.89 19.16
N SER A 478 9.78 1.71 18.09
CA SER A 478 10.09 3.15 18.10
C SER A 478 8.85 4.05 17.92
N THR A 479 7.91 3.70 17.05
CA THR A 479 6.47 3.99 17.19
C THR A 479 5.88 3.13 18.32
N SER A 480 6.23 3.53 19.54
CA SER A 480 5.35 3.54 20.69
C SER A 480 4.56 2.25 20.98
N GLN A 481 5.28 1.16 21.27
CA GLN A 481 5.02 0.55 22.57
C GLN A 481 5.33 1.63 23.60
N GLY A 482 4.27 2.20 24.18
CA GLY A 482 4.41 3.41 24.97
C GLY A 482 5.46 3.27 26.07
N SER A 483 6.07 4.40 26.38
CA SER A 483 6.89 4.67 27.54
C SER A 483 6.76 3.61 28.67
N GLY A 484 7.49 2.49 28.59
CA GLY A 484 7.52 1.50 29.68
C GLY A 484 7.07 0.06 29.41
N ALA A 485 7.10 -0.50 28.19
CA ALA A 485 6.90 -1.95 28.01
C ALA A 485 8.01 -2.84 28.62
N ARG A 486 9.01 -2.24 29.26
CA ARG A 486 10.06 -2.91 30.03
C ARG A 486 9.67 -2.90 31.51
N PRO A 487 9.28 -4.04 32.12
CA PRO A 487 8.95 -4.11 33.55
C PRO A 487 10.23 -4.06 34.40
N TRP A 488 10.92 -2.92 34.34
CA TRP A 488 12.32 -2.79 34.76
C TRP A 488 12.52 -3.08 36.26
N LEU A 489 11.56 -2.71 37.12
CA LEU A 489 11.61 -3.12 38.54
C LEU A 489 11.63 -4.65 38.69
N GLN A 490 10.81 -5.36 37.92
CA GLN A 490 10.74 -6.83 37.99
C GLN A 490 12.01 -7.48 37.46
N GLU A 491 12.57 -6.95 36.35
CA GLU A 491 13.85 -7.42 35.78
C GLU A 491 15.01 -7.32 36.78
N HIS A 492 15.00 -6.29 37.64
CA HIS A 492 16.03 -6.07 38.66
C HIS A 492 15.67 -6.64 40.03
N GLY A 493 14.63 -7.49 40.12
CA GLY A 493 14.22 -8.13 41.38
C GLY A 493 13.69 -7.17 42.45
N LEU A 494 13.30 -5.96 42.07
CA LEU A 494 12.80 -4.91 42.97
C LEU A 494 11.28 -5.03 43.12
N HIS A 495 10.84 -5.99 43.94
CA HIS A 495 9.41 -6.16 44.24
C HIS A 495 8.87 -5.08 45.19
N LEU A 496 7.57 -4.80 45.08
CA LEU A 496 6.88 -3.93 46.04
C LEU A 496 6.80 -4.61 47.42
N PRO A 497 7.22 -3.93 48.51
CA PRO A 497 7.13 -4.47 49.86
C PRO A 497 5.67 -4.41 50.35
N ALA A 498 4.96 -5.53 50.20
CA ALA A 498 3.54 -5.74 50.52
C ALA A 498 2.55 -4.87 49.70
N VAL A 499 1.46 -5.49 49.25
CA VAL A 499 0.39 -4.81 48.51
C VAL A 499 -0.54 -4.14 49.51
N GLU A 500 -0.47 -2.81 49.62
CA GLU A 500 -1.53 -2.06 50.28
C GLU A 500 -2.69 -1.89 49.27
N PRO A 501 -3.95 -2.08 49.66
CA PRO A 501 -5.07 -1.76 48.77
C PRO A 501 -5.08 -0.27 48.42
N SER A 502 -5.47 0.09 47.20
CA SER A 502 -5.77 1.48 46.83
C SER A 502 -6.70 2.11 47.88
N PRO A 503 -6.49 3.38 48.29
CA PRO A 503 -7.41 4.08 49.19
C PRO A 503 -8.85 4.17 48.67
N GLN A 504 -9.05 3.92 47.38
CA GLN A 504 -10.38 3.87 46.76
C GLN A 504 -10.98 2.46 46.70
N ALA A 505 -10.31 1.43 47.22
CA ALA A 505 -10.81 0.07 47.24
C ALA A 505 -12.18 0.00 47.95
N GLY A 506 -13.17 -0.59 47.29
CA GLY A 506 -14.53 -0.72 47.82
C GLY A 506 -15.48 0.45 47.56
N ARG A 507 -15.01 1.58 46.99
CA ARG A 507 -15.89 2.68 46.55
C ARG A 507 -16.62 2.36 45.26
N THR A 508 -17.85 2.85 45.13
CA THR A 508 -18.69 2.77 43.94
C THR A 508 -18.24 3.73 42.84
N ALA A 509 -18.57 3.46 41.57
CA ALA A 509 -18.21 4.32 40.44
C ALA A 509 -18.71 5.77 40.59
N ALA A 510 -19.88 5.98 41.22
CA ALA A 510 -20.42 7.31 41.48
C ALA A 510 -19.58 8.09 42.50
N GLU A 511 -19.12 7.44 43.57
CA GLU A 511 -18.22 8.04 44.56
C GLU A 511 -16.85 8.38 43.96
N ILE A 512 -16.33 7.52 43.08
CA ILE A 512 -15.10 7.78 42.31
C ILE A 512 -15.28 9.02 41.43
N GLY A 513 -16.40 9.11 40.69
CA GLY A 513 -16.71 10.26 39.85
C GLY A 513 -16.79 11.57 40.64
N ALA A 514 -17.46 11.56 41.80
CA ALA A 514 -17.57 12.73 42.66
C ALA A 514 -16.20 13.20 43.20
N LEU A 515 -15.37 12.26 43.67
CA LEU A 515 -14.01 12.55 44.15
C LEU A 515 -13.10 13.08 43.04
N TYR A 516 -13.16 12.49 41.85
CA TYR A 516 -12.41 12.96 40.69
C TYR A 516 -12.77 14.41 40.37
N ALA A 517 -14.07 14.73 40.29
CA ALA A 517 -14.54 16.07 40.00
C ALA A 517 -14.13 17.09 41.07
N GLU A 518 -14.18 16.71 42.35
CA GLU A 518 -13.69 17.54 43.45
C GLU A 518 -12.19 17.82 43.32
N GLN A 519 -11.38 16.78 43.06
CA GLN A 519 -9.94 16.97 42.89
C GLN A 519 -9.59 17.84 41.68
N LEU A 520 -10.23 17.62 40.54
CA LEU A 520 -9.97 18.41 39.34
C LEU A 520 -10.36 19.88 39.54
N ARG A 521 -11.44 20.17 40.29
CA ARG A 521 -11.83 21.53 40.67
C ARG A 521 -10.86 22.17 41.67
N SER A 522 -10.29 21.39 42.59
CA SER A 522 -9.29 21.89 43.55
C SER A 522 -7.95 22.28 42.91
N GLY A 523 -7.76 21.90 41.64
CA GLY A 523 -6.57 22.18 40.87
C GLY A 523 -5.44 21.18 41.11
N ILE A 524 -4.60 21.02 40.10
CA ILE A 524 -3.44 20.12 40.08
C ILE A 524 -2.14 20.90 39.95
N TYR A 525 -1.01 20.24 40.24
CA TYR A 525 0.29 20.89 40.17
C TYR A 525 0.61 21.32 38.73
N GLY A 526 0.64 20.37 37.80
CA GLY A 526 0.94 20.63 36.39
C GLY A 526 0.20 19.70 35.44
N LEU A 527 0.00 20.16 34.20
CA LEU A 527 -0.57 19.40 33.09
C LEU A 527 0.38 19.35 31.90
N CYS A 528 0.50 18.18 31.29
CA CYS A 528 1.09 18.04 29.96
C CYS A 528 0.08 18.54 28.92
N PHE A 529 0.42 19.61 28.21
CA PHE A 529 -0.51 20.28 27.31
C PHE A 529 -0.48 19.68 25.92
N SER A 530 -1.63 19.13 25.51
CA SER A 530 -1.89 18.72 24.14
C SER A 530 -2.55 19.85 23.35
N ALA A 531 -1.86 20.35 22.33
CA ALA A 531 -2.34 21.45 21.50
C ALA A 531 -3.04 20.99 20.21
N TYR A 532 -2.87 19.73 19.81
CA TYR A 532 -3.33 19.23 18.52
C TYR A 532 -4.84 18.92 18.53
N VAL A 533 -5.53 19.39 17.51
CA VAL A 533 -6.95 19.10 17.26
C VAL A 533 -7.09 17.95 16.25
N GLU A 534 -8.33 17.50 16.03
CA GLU A 534 -8.61 16.46 15.03
C GLU A 534 -8.09 16.85 13.64
N GLY A 535 -7.33 15.96 13.02
CA GLY A 535 -6.65 16.20 11.74
C GLY A 535 -5.25 16.81 11.86
N GLN A 536 -4.79 17.16 13.06
CA GLN A 536 -3.41 17.60 13.32
C GLN A 536 -2.62 16.51 14.07
N GLY A 537 -1.32 16.39 13.78
CA GLY A 537 -0.39 15.52 14.47
C GLY A 537 0.96 16.19 14.76
N ALA A 538 1.88 15.42 15.33
CA ALA A 538 3.22 15.90 15.64
C ALA A 538 3.92 16.50 14.41
N GLY A 539 4.29 17.78 14.48
CA GLY A 539 4.91 18.53 13.38
C GLY A 539 4.00 19.53 12.67
N ASP A 540 2.69 19.48 12.92
CA ASP A 540 1.76 20.43 12.31
C ASP A 540 1.79 21.79 12.99
N GLN A 541 1.66 22.86 12.19
CA GLN A 541 1.66 24.23 12.67
C GLN A 541 0.43 24.51 13.56
N LEU A 542 0.69 24.89 14.81
CA LEU A 542 -0.34 25.30 15.75
C LEU A 542 -0.79 26.74 15.48
N THR A 543 -2.10 26.97 15.55
CA THR A 543 -2.68 28.32 15.42
C THR A 543 -2.79 29.01 16.77
N GLU A 544 -2.70 30.34 16.80
CA GLU A 544 -2.84 31.09 18.04
C GLU A 544 -4.22 30.95 18.67
N ALA A 545 -5.27 30.89 17.84
CA ALA A 545 -6.64 30.73 18.30
C ALA A 545 -6.85 29.40 19.02
N GLN A 546 -6.29 28.29 18.52
CA GLN A 546 -6.45 26.98 19.14
C GLN A 546 -5.68 26.88 20.47
N VAL A 547 -4.45 27.41 20.52
CA VAL A 547 -3.62 27.39 21.73
C VAL A 547 -4.28 28.22 22.83
N ARG A 548 -4.75 29.43 22.50
CA ARG A 548 -5.48 30.30 23.44
C ARG A 548 -6.72 29.61 24.01
N ARG A 549 -7.59 29.07 23.15
CA ARG A 549 -8.83 28.41 23.56
C ARG A 549 -8.57 27.27 24.54
N ARG A 550 -7.61 26.41 24.24
CA ARG A 550 -7.27 25.25 25.10
C ARG A 550 -6.58 25.65 26.40
N ILE A 551 -5.70 26.65 26.38
CA ILE A 551 -5.09 27.20 27.60
C ILE A 551 -6.15 27.79 28.52
N GLU A 552 -7.11 28.54 27.98
CA GLU A 552 -8.22 29.11 28.76
C GLU A 552 -9.04 28.05 29.48
N LEU A 553 -9.25 26.92 28.83
CA LEU A 553 -10.00 25.81 29.38
C LEU A 553 -9.26 25.10 30.53
N ILE A 554 -7.94 24.92 30.43
CA ILE A 554 -7.17 24.22 31.47
C ILE A 554 -6.69 25.13 32.60
N ALA A 555 -6.58 26.45 32.38
CA ALA A 555 -6.00 27.40 33.33
C ALA A 555 -6.64 27.36 34.74
N PRO A 556 -7.96 27.18 34.91
CA PRO A 556 -8.57 27.07 36.25
C PRO A 556 -8.16 25.80 37.01
N HIS A 557 -7.66 24.79 36.31
CA HIS A 557 -7.44 23.44 36.85
C HIS A 557 -5.97 23.12 37.13
N THR A 558 -5.02 23.98 36.74
CA THR A 558 -3.58 23.71 36.91
C THR A 558 -2.81 24.96 37.28
N ARG A 559 -1.65 24.80 37.93
CA ARG A 559 -0.72 25.90 38.20
C ARG A 559 0.46 25.94 37.21
N TRP A 560 0.73 24.81 36.57
CA TRP A 560 1.82 24.63 35.63
C TRP A 560 1.34 24.01 34.32
N VAL A 561 1.98 24.42 33.23
CA VAL A 561 1.78 23.85 31.90
C VAL A 561 3.11 23.37 31.36
N ARG A 562 3.12 22.16 30.80
CA ARG A 562 4.26 21.61 30.08
C ARG A 562 4.00 21.57 28.58
N SER A 563 4.94 22.09 27.79
CA SER A 563 4.99 21.93 26.32
C SER A 563 6.14 21.02 25.91
N PHE A 564 6.01 20.40 24.74
CA PHE A 564 6.92 19.35 24.25
C PHE A 564 7.93 19.85 23.20
N ALA A 565 7.60 20.94 22.51
CA ALA A 565 8.43 21.56 21.48
C ALA A 565 8.46 23.09 21.66
N CYS A 566 9.34 23.74 20.89
CA CYS A 566 9.54 25.19 20.86
C CYS A 566 9.31 25.80 19.47
N THR A 567 8.98 24.98 18.46
CA THR A 567 8.73 25.43 17.10
C THR A 567 7.31 25.06 16.64
N GLU A 568 6.95 25.43 15.40
CA GLU A 568 5.69 25.05 14.77
C GLU A 568 4.45 25.51 15.57
N GLY A 569 4.55 26.64 16.27
CA GLY A 569 3.48 27.24 17.07
C GLY A 569 3.45 26.78 18.52
N HIS A 570 4.33 25.87 18.95
CA HIS A 570 4.45 25.52 20.38
C HIS A 570 5.01 26.66 21.23
N GLU A 571 5.76 27.59 20.62
CA GLU A 571 6.23 28.82 21.26
C GLU A 571 5.08 29.71 21.77
N LEU A 572 3.87 29.54 21.21
CA LEU A 572 2.66 30.24 21.65
C LEU A 572 2.14 29.71 22.99
N ILE A 573 2.40 28.44 23.32
CA ILE A 573 1.89 27.79 24.54
C ILE A 573 2.45 28.49 25.77
N ALA A 574 3.78 28.70 25.81
CA ALA A 574 4.45 29.36 26.93
C ALA A 574 3.94 30.81 27.11
N ARG A 575 3.77 31.55 26.01
CA ARG A 575 3.22 32.92 26.02
C ARG A 575 1.81 32.96 26.61
N ARG A 576 0.91 32.12 26.09
CA ARG A 576 -0.50 32.09 26.51
C ARG A 576 -0.66 31.58 27.95
N ALA A 577 0.17 30.63 28.37
CA ALA A 577 0.19 30.15 29.75
C ALA A 577 0.57 31.28 30.73
N ARG A 578 1.64 32.04 30.42
CA ARG A 578 2.08 33.19 31.25
C ARG A 578 1.02 34.28 31.37
N GLU A 579 0.30 34.60 30.29
CA GLU A 579 -0.80 35.57 30.30
C GLU A 579 -1.93 35.17 31.27
N LYS A 580 -2.14 33.88 31.49
CA LYS A 580 -3.11 33.35 32.47
C LYS A 580 -2.50 33.14 33.87
N GLY A 581 -1.29 33.62 34.11
CA GLY A 581 -0.59 33.49 35.39
C GLY A 581 -0.04 32.09 35.68
N LEU A 582 0.02 31.21 34.67
CA LEU A 582 0.56 29.86 34.81
C LEU A 582 2.08 29.86 34.71
N LYS A 583 2.72 28.92 35.41
CA LYS A 583 4.14 28.61 35.25
C LYS A 583 4.36 27.60 34.12
N THR A 584 5.54 27.59 33.53
CA THR A 584 5.83 26.85 32.29
C THR A 584 7.06 25.95 32.41
N MET A 585 6.89 24.68 31.99
CA MET A 585 7.98 23.77 31.68
C MET A 585 8.03 23.63 30.16
N VAL A 586 9.09 24.12 29.52
CA VAL A 586 9.15 24.22 28.06
C VAL A 586 10.21 23.25 27.53
N GLY A 587 9.79 22.32 26.69
CA GLY A 587 10.67 21.34 26.06
C GLY A 587 11.09 21.70 24.65
N ALA A 588 12.37 21.51 24.34
CA ALA A 588 12.89 21.39 22.99
C ALA A 588 12.79 19.94 22.54
N TRP A 589 12.14 19.68 21.40
CA TRP A 589 11.99 18.33 20.88
C TRP A 589 13.24 17.89 20.12
N ILE A 590 14.02 16.99 20.72
CA ILE A 590 15.27 16.49 20.14
C ILE A 590 15.06 15.12 19.49
N SER A 591 15.59 14.94 18.27
CA SER A 591 15.46 13.73 17.43
C SER A 591 16.71 13.48 16.56
N HIS A 592 16.64 12.55 15.61
CA HIS A 592 17.72 12.35 14.61
C HIS A 592 17.93 13.54 13.67
N ASP A 593 16.93 14.42 13.50
CA ASP A 593 17.02 15.61 12.64
C ASP A 593 17.79 16.73 13.35
N ARG A 594 19.09 16.81 13.05
CA ARG A 594 19.98 17.82 13.64
C ARG A 594 19.56 19.25 13.31
N ASP A 595 19.08 19.51 12.10
CA ASP A 595 18.67 20.86 11.71
C ASP A 595 17.42 21.30 12.48
N ARG A 596 16.48 20.37 12.72
CA ARG A 596 15.33 20.64 13.60
C ARG A 596 15.75 20.82 15.05
N ASN A 597 16.66 20.00 15.55
CA ASN A 597 17.16 20.13 16.93
C ASN A 597 17.75 21.52 17.18
N GLU A 598 18.52 22.06 16.24
CA GLU A 598 19.07 23.41 16.35
C GLU A 598 17.95 24.46 16.44
N ARG A 599 16.91 24.38 15.59
CA ARG A 599 15.76 25.29 15.65
C ARG A 599 14.99 25.19 16.98
N GLU A 600 14.83 23.97 17.50
CA GLU A 600 14.18 23.70 18.77
C GLU A 600 14.95 24.29 19.95
N ILE A 601 16.28 24.14 19.96
CA ILE A 601 17.14 24.73 20.99
C ILE A 601 17.11 26.27 20.91
N ASP A 602 17.22 26.84 19.72
CA ASP A 602 17.16 28.29 19.54
C ASP A 602 15.80 28.87 19.98
N GLY A 603 14.72 28.15 19.69
CA GLY A 603 13.37 28.48 20.17
C GLY A 603 13.29 28.46 21.70
N LEU A 604 13.83 27.43 22.34
CA LEU A 604 13.87 27.30 23.81
C LEU A 604 14.65 28.45 24.45
N LEU A 605 15.83 28.77 23.92
CA LEU A 605 16.66 29.88 24.41
C LEU A 605 15.94 31.22 24.25
N THR A 606 15.30 31.45 23.12
CA THR A 606 14.53 32.68 22.85
C THR A 606 13.37 32.84 23.84
N LEU A 607 12.62 31.77 24.11
CA LEU A 607 11.52 31.80 25.07
C LEU A 607 12.01 32.02 26.51
N ALA A 608 13.13 31.41 26.87
CA ALA A 608 13.71 31.58 28.20
C ALA A 608 14.24 33.00 28.42
N GLN A 609 14.93 33.58 27.45
CA GLN A 609 15.39 34.98 27.49
C GLN A 609 14.22 35.98 27.57
N ALA A 610 13.06 35.63 27.01
CA ALA A 610 11.82 36.41 27.15
C ALA A 610 11.12 36.25 28.51
N GLY A 611 11.70 35.49 29.47
CA GLY A 611 11.11 35.23 30.79
C GLY A 611 9.92 34.26 30.77
N LEU A 612 9.71 33.54 29.67
CA LEU A 612 8.55 32.69 29.45
C LEU A 612 8.76 31.23 29.89
N VAL A 613 9.93 30.89 30.45
CA VAL A 613 10.32 29.53 30.82
C VAL A 613 10.71 29.50 32.30
N ASP A 614 10.01 28.70 33.12
CA ASP A 614 10.41 28.45 34.52
C ASP A 614 11.25 27.18 34.68
N ILE A 615 11.11 26.21 33.78
CA ILE A 615 11.95 25.00 33.68
C ILE A 615 12.21 24.73 32.20
N ALA A 616 13.48 24.65 31.81
CA ALA A 616 13.89 24.34 30.45
C ALA A 616 14.17 22.83 30.30
N VAL A 617 13.60 22.20 29.28
CA VAL A 617 13.75 20.77 29.03
C VAL A 617 14.40 20.55 27.67
N VAL A 618 15.48 19.77 27.64
CA VAL A 618 16.21 19.42 26.43
C VAL A 618 15.99 17.95 26.14
N GLY A 619 15.08 17.67 25.19
CA GLY A 619 14.72 16.31 24.83
C GLY A 619 13.57 15.72 25.64
N ASN A 620 12.84 14.81 24.99
CA ASN A 620 11.79 14.01 25.59
C ASN A 620 11.94 12.57 25.11
N GLU A 621 12.33 11.67 26.00
CA GLU A 621 12.51 10.24 25.72
C GLU A 621 13.54 9.96 24.61
N VAL A 622 14.55 10.82 24.46
CA VAL A 622 15.55 10.70 23.39
C VAL A 622 16.34 9.39 23.50
N LEU A 623 16.70 9.00 24.73
CA LEU A 623 17.48 7.77 24.97
C LEU A 623 16.58 6.53 24.99
N LEU A 624 15.32 6.68 25.38
CA LEU A 624 14.32 5.63 25.24
C LEU A 624 14.04 5.32 23.76
N ARG A 625 13.90 6.35 22.92
CA ARG A 625 13.64 6.22 21.47
C ARG A 625 14.89 5.85 20.66
N ASP A 626 16.06 5.76 21.31
CA ASP A 626 17.36 5.52 20.68
C ASP A 626 17.67 6.51 19.53
N GLU A 627 17.21 7.76 19.68
CA GLU A 627 17.29 8.76 18.62
C GLU A 627 18.65 9.45 18.54
N LEU A 628 19.31 9.62 19.69
CA LEU A 628 20.66 10.18 19.71
C LEU A 628 21.52 9.43 20.73
N PRO A 629 22.82 9.30 20.46
CA PRO A 629 23.77 8.86 21.48
C PRO A 629 23.71 9.75 22.72
N GLU A 630 23.89 9.16 23.90
CA GLU A 630 23.94 9.87 25.18
C GLU A 630 24.89 11.07 25.16
N THR A 631 26.06 10.91 24.52
CA THR A 631 27.07 11.98 24.42
C THR A 631 26.58 13.20 23.66
N GLU A 632 25.75 13.03 22.63
CA GLU A 632 25.18 14.15 21.85
C GLU A 632 24.07 14.86 22.65
N LEU A 633 23.19 14.10 23.31
CA LEU A 633 22.16 14.68 24.19
C LEU A 633 22.80 15.50 25.33
N LEU A 634 23.84 14.96 25.97
CA LEU A 634 24.60 15.66 27.00
C LEU A 634 25.23 16.97 26.48
N ALA A 635 25.68 16.99 25.22
CA ALA A 635 26.22 18.20 24.61
C ALA A 635 25.13 19.28 24.47
N TYR A 636 23.92 18.92 24.02
CA TYR A 636 22.80 19.87 23.96
C TYR A 636 22.41 20.40 25.34
N ILE A 637 22.30 19.52 26.36
CA ILE A 637 21.94 19.93 27.74
C ILE A 637 22.96 20.95 28.26
N ARG A 638 24.26 20.65 28.13
CA ARG A 638 25.34 21.55 28.57
C ARG A 638 25.34 22.87 27.81
N ARG A 639 25.06 22.84 26.50
CA ARG A 639 24.96 24.04 25.65
C ARG A 639 23.83 24.95 26.13
N VAL A 640 22.64 24.41 26.39
CA VAL A 640 21.51 25.18 26.90
C VAL A 640 21.80 25.74 28.29
N ARG A 641 22.33 24.92 29.20
CA ARG A 641 22.71 25.34 30.56
C ARG A 641 23.74 26.47 30.57
N ALA A 642 24.70 26.46 29.65
CA ALA A 642 25.73 27.51 29.54
C ALA A 642 25.18 28.88 29.12
N VAL A 643 24.01 28.91 28.48
CA VAL A 643 23.39 30.15 27.97
C VAL A 643 22.29 30.67 28.90
N LEU A 644 21.56 29.77 29.57
CA LEU A 644 20.43 30.17 30.40
C LEU A 644 20.85 30.76 31.77
N PRO A 645 20.07 31.70 32.33
CA PRO A 645 20.25 32.21 33.70
C PRO A 645 20.18 31.10 34.77
N GLU A 646 20.97 31.22 35.85
CA GLU A 646 21.05 30.20 36.92
C GLU A 646 19.70 29.88 37.59
N ASP A 647 18.76 30.82 37.59
CA ASP A 647 17.42 30.66 38.16
C ASP A 647 16.46 29.82 37.29
N VAL A 648 16.82 29.56 36.02
CA VAL A 648 16.08 28.65 35.13
C VAL A 648 16.76 27.28 35.13
N PRO A 649 16.25 26.29 35.88
CA PRO A 649 16.84 24.96 35.91
C PRO A 649 16.65 24.23 34.57
N VAL A 650 17.68 23.51 34.13
CA VAL A 650 17.73 22.74 32.89
C VAL A 650 17.70 21.24 33.19
N GLY A 651 16.83 20.50 32.52
CA GLY A 651 16.77 19.04 32.62
C GLY A 651 16.51 18.36 31.27
N CYS A 652 16.46 17.05 31.30
CA CYS A 652 15.99 16.21 30.20
C CYS A 652 14.82 15.37 30.73
N VAL A 653 13.83 15.14 29.88
CA VAL A 653 12.75 14.19 30.19
C VAL A 653 13.07 12.85 29.53
N ASP A 654 13.02 11.78 30.30
CA ASP A 654 13.19 10.41 29.79
C ASP A 654 12.53 9.40 30.73
N ALA A 655 12.46 8.12 30.34
CA ALA A 655 11.96 7.06 31.18
C ALA A 655 12.73 7.01 32.51
N TYR A 656 12.04 6.78 33.63
CA TYR A 656 12.63 6.87 34.97
C TYR A 656 13.91 6.03 35.15
N TYR A 657 14.00 4.86 34.51
CA TYR A 657 15.16 3.98 34.61
C TYR A 657 16.40 4.51 33.88
N GLN A 658 16.27 5.41 32.90
CA GLN A 658 17.43 6.02 32.23
C GLN A 658 18.27 6.83 33.23
N PHE A 659 17.63 7.47 34.22
CA PHE A 659 18.34 8.18 35.29
C PHE A 659 19.05 7.24 36.28
N LEU A 660 18.66 5.97 36.33
CA LEU A 660 19.30 4.93 37.15
C LEU A 660 20.48 4.30 36.40
N GLU A 661 20.28 4.02 35.11
CA GLU A 661 21.26 3.33 34.25
C GLU A 661 22.37 4.27 33.74
N ARG A 662 22.12 5.59 33.70
CA ARG A 662 23.03 6.59 33.11
C ARG A 662 23.39 7.71 34.09
N PRO A 663 24.40 7.50 34.96
CA PRO A 663 24.83 8.51 35.91
C PRO A 663 25.27 9.84 35.28
N ALA A 664 25.79 9.81 34.04
CA ALA A 664 26.22 11.02 33.34
C ALA A 664 25.05 11.92 32.92
N LEU A 665 23.91 11.32 32.49
CA LEU A 665 22.65 12.04 32.29
C LEU A 665 22.18 12.69 33.59
N THR A 666 22.12 11.91 34.66
CA THR A 666 21.72 12.40 35.99
C THR A 666 22.62 13.53 36.48
N ALA A 667 23.93 13.46 36.22
CA ALA A 667 24.89 14.50 36.57
C ALA A 667 24.69 15.80 35.78
N ALA A 668 24.33 15.72 34.50
CA ALA A 668 24.22 16.88 33.61
C ALA A 668 22.95 17.73 33.81
N CYS A 669 21.90 17.17 34.40
CA CYS A 669 20.64 17.88 34.66
C CYS A 669 20.64 18.60 36.02
N ASP A 670 20.09 19.81 36.11
CA ASP A 670 19.92 20.55 37.37
C ASP A 670 18.82 19.93 38.26
N LEU A 671 17.84 19.30 37.61
CA LEU A 671 16.72 18.57 38.20
C LEU A 671 16.37 17.35 37.34
N LEU A 672 15.76 16.33 37.94
CA LEU A 672 15.40 15.11 37.23
C LEU A 672 13.91 15.09 36.88
N LEU A 673 13.61 14.76 35.64
CA LEU A 673 12.27 14.83 35.07
C LEU A 673 11.84 13.46 34.52
N PRO A 674 11.62 12.45 35.37
CA PRO A 674 11.28 11.11 34.91
C PRO A 674 9.85 11.00 34.39
N ASN A 675 9.69 10.30 33.26
CA ASN A 675 8.43 9.74 32.81
C ASN A 675 8.18 8.41 33.53
N CYS A 676 7.06 8.32 34.22
CA CYS A 676 6.73 7.20 35.09
C CYS A 676 5.32 6.69 34.79
N TYR A 677 5.22 5.56 34.09
CA TYR A 677 3.95 4.97 33.69
C TYR A 677 3.79 3.52 34.17
N PRO A 678 3.16 3.31 35.34
CA PRO A 678 2.78 1.97 35.80
C PRO A 678 1.91 1.20 34.79
N PHE A 679 1.10 1.91 33.99
CA PHE A 679 0.25 1.29 32.96
C PHE A 679 1.08 0.49 31.94
N TRP A 680 2.15 1.08 31.41
CA TRP A 680 2.98 0.43 30.39
C TRP A 680 3.80 -0.74 30.96
N GLU A 681 4.12 -0.72 32.25
CA GLU A 681 4.73 -1.86 32.96
C GLU A 681 3.71 -2.94 33.39
N GLY A 682 2.46 -2.82 32.94
CA GLY A 682 1.42 -3.82 33.14
C GLY A 682 0.96 -3.98 34.59
N VAL A 683 1.08 -2.91 35.37
CA VAL A 683 0.76 -2.87 36.79
C VAL A 683 -0.75 -2.77 36.98
N ASP A 684 -1.31 -3.55 37.92
CA ASP A 684 -2.73 -3.49 38.26
C ASP A 684 -3.09 -2.14 38.92
N ILE A 685 -4.28 -1.60 38.60
CA ILE A 685 -4.75 -0.31 39.11
C ILE A 685 -4.73 -0.24 40.64
N ALA A 686 -4.96 -1.36 41.34
CA ALA A 686 -4.99 -1.42 42.80
C ALA A 686 -3.65 -1.05 43.45
N VAL A 687 -2.53 -1.20 42.73
CA VAL A 687 -1.17 -0.93 43.23
C VAL A 687 -0.39 0.07 42.39
N ALA A 688 -1.00 0.62 41.34
CA ALA A 688 -0.33 1.50 40.38
C ALA A 688 0.27 2.76 41.03
N ALA A 689 -0.41 3.37 42.00
CA ALA A 689 0.12 4.54 42.71
C ALA A 689 1.33 4.22 43.60
N GLN A 690 1.36 3.03 44.23
CA GLN A 690 2.52 2.57 45.01
C GLN A 690 3.70 2.26 44.08
N TYR A 691 3.42 1.71 42.90
CA TYR A 691 4.43 1.46 41.89
C TYR A 691 5.05 2.76 41.39
N LEU A 692 4.22 3.77 41.10
CA LEU A 692 4.69 5.12 40.77
C LEU A 692 5.55 5.72 41.89
N ARG A 693 5.11 5.60 43.16
CA ARG A 693 5.87 6.04 44.33
C ARG A 693 7.24 5.37 44.40
N ARG A 694 7.32 4.07 44.07
CA ARG A 694 8.59 3.33 44.02
C ARG A 694 9.49 3.82 42.88
N MET A 695 8.97 4.02 41.67
CA MET A 695 9.72 4.61 40.54
C MET A 695 10.32 5.96 40.94
N HIS A 696 9.50 6.84 41.51
CA HIS A 696 9.93 8.16 41.98
C HIS A 696 11.02 8.05 43.05
N GLY A 697 10.85 7.16 44.05
CA GLY A 697 11.83 6.95 45.10
C GLY A 697 13.18 6.43 44.59
N LEU A 698 13.18 5.59 43.56
CA LEU A 698 14.41 5.12 42.91
C LEU A 698 15.15 6.27 42.21
N VAL A 699 14.43 7.10 41.45
CA VAL A 699 15.04 8.26 40.80
C VAL A 699 15.55 9.28 41.82
N GLN A 700 14.84 9.50 42.92
CA GLN A 700 15.31 10.35 44.01
C GLN A 700 16.60 9.82 44.64
N ALA A 701 16.70 8.49 44.83
CA ALA A 701 17.90 7.86 45.34
C ALA A 701 19.10 8.02 44.37
N ALA A 702 18.87 7.89 43.06
CA ALA A 702 19.92 8.09 42.06
C ALA A 702 20.32 9.57 41.88
N GLY A 703 19.38 10.50 42.07
CA GLY A 703 19.61 11.93 41.95
C GLY A 703 20.26 12.60 43.16
N GLY A 704 20.28 11.93 44.32
CA GLY A 704 20.79 12.51 45.56
C GLY A 704 19.97 13.72 46.02
N GLU A 705 20.62 14.88 46.14
CA GLU A 705 19.99 16.14 46.56
C GLU A 705 19.21 16.84 45.42
N LYS A 706 19.34 16.36 44.18
CA LYS A 706 18.64 16.95 43.04
C LYS A 706 17.13 16.81 43.21
N ARG A 707 16.40 17.86 42.84
CA ARG A 707 14.94 17.84 42.86
C ARG A 707 14.43 16.89 41.77
N VAL A 708 13.51 16.01 42.13
CA VAL A 708 12.80 15.16 41.17
C VAL A 708 11.37 15.68 40.98
N ILE A 709 10.95 15.81 39.73
CA ILE A 709 9.57 16.16 39.36
C ILE A 709 9.10 15.12 38.35
N VAL A 710 8.03 14.39 38.64
CA VAL A 710 7.48 13.42 37.67
C VAL A 710 6.95 14.20 36.47
N ALA A 711 7.58 14.01 35.31
CA ALA A 711 7.36 14.83 34.14
C ALA A 711 6.13 14.36 33.35
N GLU A 712 5.86 13.06 33.35
CA GLU A 712 4.65 12.46 32.82
C GLU A 712 4.23 11.26 33.66
N THR A 713 2.93 11.18 33.89
CA THR A 713 2.25 9.99 34.40
C THR A 713 0.76 10.08 34.10
N GLY A 714 0.08 8.96 33.87
CA GLY A 714 -1.33 8.96 33.53
C GLY A 714 -1.92 7.57 33.46
N TRP A 715 -3.20 7.48 33.11
CA TRP A 715 -3.86 6.21 32.83
C TRP A 715 -4.92 6.36 31.74
N PRO A 716 -4.93 5.49 30.71
CA PRO A 716 -5.83 5.59 29.58
C PRO A 716 -7.27 5.19 29.93
N GLY A 717 -8.25 5.95 29.44
CA GLY A 717 -9.67 5.73 29.70
C GLY A 717 -10.30 4.58 28.89
N LYS A 718 -9.67 4.17 27.78
CA LYS A 718 -10.14 3.10 26.89
C LYS A 718 -8.97 2.56 26.06
N GLY A 719 -9.08 1.33 25.57
CA GLY A 719 -8.14 0.71 24.65
C GLY A 719 -7.83 -0.74 25.03
N GLN A 720 -6.69 -1.26 24.57
CA GLN A 720 -6.24 -2.61 24.88
C GLN A 720 -5.50 -2.66 26.23
N PRO A 721 -5.69 -3.70 27.05
CA PRO A 721 -4.95 -3.88 28.29
C PRO A 721 -3.48 -4.23 28.04
N VAL A 722 -2.61 -3.78 28.95
CA VAL A 722 -1.20 -4.19 29.01
C VAL A 722 -1.03 -5.09 30.23
N ALA A 723 -0.91 -6.41 30.03
CA ALA A 723 -0.91 -7.40 31.10
C ALA A 723 -2.07 -7.20 32.11
N ARG A 724 -1.80 -6.76 33.35
CA ARG A 724 -2.83 -6.50 34.37
C ARG A 724 -3.33 -5.04 34.39
N ALA A 725 -2.70 -4.15 33.62
CA ALA A 725 -3.14 -2.77 33.49
C ALA A 725 -4.32 -2.70 32.53
N VAL A 726 -5.53 -2.52 33.08
CA VAL A 726 -6.77 -2.44 32.30
C VAL A 726 -7.18 -0.97 32.08
N PRO A 727 -7.28 -0.49 30.83
CA PRO A 727 -7.81 0.84 30.52
C PRO A 727 -9.33 0.87 30.73
N SER A 728 -9.80 1.83 31.52
CA SER A 728 -11.24 2.11 31.70
C SER A 728 -11.42 3.51 32.28
N ALA A 729 -12.59 4.12 32.06
CA ALA A 729 -12.91 5.42 32.66
C ALA A 729 -12.80 5.38 34.19
N GLU A 730 -13.25 4.29 34.82
CA GLU A 730 -13.12 4.11 36.26
C GLU A 730 -11.67 4.01 36.72
N ASN A 731 -10.83 3.23 36.02
CA ASN A 731 -9.43 3.09 36.38
C ASN A 731 -8.64 4.37 36.14
N ALA A 732 -8.96 5.13 35.09
CA ALA A 732 -8.37 6.44 34.85
C ALA A 732 -8.67 7.42 36.00
N MET A 733 -9.93 7.47 36.46
CA MET A 733 -10.32 8.27 37.62
C MET A 733 -9.65 7.79 38.91
N ARG A 734 -9.63 6.48 39.18
CA ARG A 734 -8.96 5.91 40.36
C ARG A 734 -7.47 6.26 40.38
N TYR A 735 -6.79 6.11 39.24
CA TYR A 735 -5.38 6.45 39.10
C TYR A 735 -5.14 7.94 39.36
N PHE A 736 -5.93 8.81 38.72
CA PHE A 736 -5.85 10.24 38.94
C PHE A 736 -6.02 10.59 40.42
N ILE A 737 -7.04 10.04 41.09
CA ILE A 737 -7.30 10.33 42.51
C ILE A 737 -6.12 9.93 43.39
N ASP A 738 -5.66 8.69 43.26
CA ASP A 738 -4.62 8.13 44.12
C ASP A 738 -3.27 8.82 43.93
N VAL A 739 -2.89 9.08 42.68
CA VAL A 739 -1.64 9.78 42.36
C VAL A 739 -1.65 11.20 42.90
N GLN A 740 -2.77 11.91 42.76
CA GLN A 740 -2.89 13.29 43.24
C GLN A 740 -2.94 13.36 44.78
N GLN A 741 -3.59 12.42 45.46
CA GLN A 741 -3.56 12.35 46.93
C GLN A 741 -2.16 12.01 47.45
N TRP A 742 -1.49 11.02 46.83
CA TRP A 742 -0.13 10.65 47.16
C TRP A 742 0.82 11.86 47.00
N ALA A 743 0.77 12.53 45.85
CA ALA A 743 1.62 13.66 45.55
C ALA A 743 1.44 14.81 46.54
N ARG A 744 0.19 15.14 46.91
CA ARG A 744 -0.10 16.16 47.93
C ARG A 744 0.41 15.78 49.31
N ARG A 745 0.22 14.52 49.72
CA ARG A 745 0.62 14.02 51.04
C ARG A 745 2.14 14.02 51.21
N GLU A 746 2.87 13.64 50.16
CA GLU A 746 4.33 13.50 50.20
C GLU A 746 5.07 14.72 49.62
N GLY A 747 4.34 15.78 49.22
CA GLY A 747 4.92 16.99 48.65
C GLY A 747 5.59 16.78 47.29
N VAL A 748 5.25 15.69 46.57
CA VAL A 748 5.81 15.37 45.26
C VAL A 748 5.16 16.24 44.19
N LYS A 749 6.00 16.79 43.31
CA LYS A 749 5.55 17.60 42.16
C LYS A 749 5.43 16.69 40.95
N LEU A 750 4.30 16.78 40.23
CA LEU A 750 4.09 15.99 39.03
C LEU A 750 3.26 16.72 37.98
N PHE A 751 3.49 16.36 36.73
CA PHE A 751 2.69 16.75 35.58
C PHE A 751 1.86 15.56 35.12
N TYR A 752 0.54 15.71 35.18
CA TYR A 752 -0.37 14.66 34.73
C TYR A 752 -0.46 14.65 33.20
N PHE A 753 -0.40 13.46 32.62
CA PHE A 753 -0.48 13.21 31.19
C PHE A 753 -1.84 12.61 30.82
N SER A 754 -2.67 13.24 29.99
CA SER A 754 -2.50 14.55 29.31
C SER A 754 -3.74 15.44 29.48
N SER A 755 -3.66 16.68 28.99
CA SER A 755 -4.83 17.56 29.01
C SER A 755 -5.95 17.04 28.09
N PHE A 756 -5.71 16.89 26.80
CA PHE A 756 -6.71 16.46 25.83
C PHE A 756 -6.36 15.10 25.21
N ASP A 757 -7.38 14.33 24.86
CA ASP A 757 -7.23 13.16 24.01
C ASP A 757 -6.58 13.52 22.67
N GLU A 758 -5.73 12.63 22.16
CA GLU A 758 -4.87 12.86 21.01
C GLU A 758 -5.17 11.85 19.89
N PRO A 759 -6.17 12.10 19.01
CA PRO A 759 -6.58 11.15 17.98
C PRO A 759 -5.46 10.74 17.02
N TRP A 760 -4.49 11.62 16.78
CA TRP A 760 -3.37 11.39 15.87
C TRP A 760 -2.46 10.24 16.31
N LYS A 761 -2.45 9.91 17.61
CA LYS A 761 -1.66 8.81 18.18
C LYS A 761 -2.19 7.44 17.82
N LEU A 762 -3.39 7.31 17.22
CA LEU A 762 -3.96 6.01 16.85
C LEU A 762 -3.03 5.17 15.96
N ARG A 763 -2.30 5.83 15.05
CA ARG A 763 -1.39 5.18 14.12
C ARG A 763 -0.08 4.71 14.76
N GLN A 764 0.31 5.33 15.87
CA GLN A 764 1.58 5.08 16.54
C GLN A 764 1.36 4.17 17.75
N GLU A 765 0.41 4.52 18.61
CA GLU A 765 0.18 3.94 19.95
C GLU A 765 -1.10 3.08 20.03
N GLY A 766 -1.83 2.92 18.92
CA GLY A 766 -3.13 2.25 18.90
C GLY A 766 -4.21 3.01 19.66
N GLU A 767 -5.31 2.33 20.00
CA GLU A 767 -6.48 2.97 20.65
C GLU A 767 -6.12 3.60 21.99
N VAL A 768 -5.19 2.98 22.75
CA VAL A 768 -4.74 3.43 24.07
C VAL A 768 -4.11 4.83 24.00
N GLY A 769 -3.25 5.09 23.01
CA GLY A 769 -2.57 6.38 22.85
C GLY A 769 -3.49 7.57 22.63
N THR A 770 -4.72 7.31 22.19
CA THR A 770 -5.71 8.38 21.96
C THR A 770 -6.49 8.79 23.20
N GLN A 771 -6.34 8.08 24.33
CA GLN A 771 -7.31 8.09 25.44
C GLN A 771 -6.76 8.58 26.79
N TRP A 772 -5.64 9.32 26.79
CA TRP A 772 -4.96 9.81 27.99
C TRP A 772 -5.48 11.15 28.53
N GLY A 773 -6.33 11.85 27.79
CA GLY A 773 -6.82 13.17 28.16
C GLY A 773 -7.70 13.15 29.41
N LEU A 774 -7.74 14.27 30.13
CA LEU A 774 -8.82 14.60 31.08
C LEU A 774 -10.04 15.19 30.36
N TRP A 775 -9.79 15.83 29.22
CA TRP A 775 -10.78 16.29 28.25
C TRP A 775 -10.71 15.44 26.97
N ASP A 776 -11.84 15.25 26.31
CA ASP A 776 -11.90 14.54 25.04
C ASP A 776 -11.37 15.41 23.88
N LYS A 777 -11.36 14.83 22.68
CA LYS A 777 -10.91 15.50 21.45
C LYS A 777 -11.75 16.76 21.12
N ASP A 778 -12.98 16.82 21.61
CA ASP A 778 -13.95 17.90 21.39
C ASP A 778 -13.94 18.90 22.57
N GLU A 779 -12.91 18.84 23.43
CA GLU A 779 -12.66 19.76 24.55
C GLU A 779 -13.69 19.64 25.69
N ARG A 780 -14.40 18.51 25.79
CA ARG A 780 -15.37 18.25 26.86
C ARG A 780 -14.73 17.40 27.96
N PRO A 781 -15.05 17.64 29.25
CA PRO A 781 -14.55 16.79 30.34
C PRO A 781 -14.99 15.33 30.15
N LYS A 782 -14.05 14.37 30.24
CA LYS A 782 -14.35 12.95 29.99
C LYS A 782 -15.05 12.26 31.15
N TYR A 783 -14.75 12.68 32.37
CA TYR A 783 -15.15 11.99 33.58
C TYR A 783 -15.92 12.94 34.50
N GLY A 784 -17.24 13.05 34.28
CA GLY A 784 -18.13 13.89 35.07
C GLY A 784 -19.56 13.75 34.58
N VAL A 785 -20.49 13.53 35.51
CA VAL A 785 -21.96 13.50 35.27
C VAL A 785 -22.51 14.91 35.41
#